data_AF-A0AAV1EP42-F1
#
_entry.id   AF-A0AAV1EP42-F1
#
_cell.length_a   1.000
_cell.length_b   1.000
_cell.length_c   1.000
_cell.angle_alpha   90.00
_cell.angle_beta   90.00
_cell.angle_gamma   90.00
#
_symmetry.space_group_name_H-M   'P 1'
#
loop_
_entity.id
_entity.type
_entity.pdbx_description
1 polymer ?
#
loop_
_entity_poly.entity_id
_entity_poly.type
_entity_poly.pdbx_seq_one_letter_code
_entity_poly.pdbx_strand_id
1 'polypeptide(L)'
;MGLIPRRANGVELRGRAAAQYSSHGSFASRTVQASPKGKESIVRSALALMALDAIKIRRIRPATWLSKSLQPEGQHTVGGGEGTPQGLLPSTYNKEPAVRRNMGKSESQMDIMEKSSKPGKRRWTVAEIGLSVLLLLVSCALAGLVVLYTSVVKEQYTRTSVSKSSTSEGQLFRASPPDVCTTADCVTAAARLLQNMDKSAKPCDNFYQYACGGWLERHVIPETSSRHSVFDILRDKLEIVLKGVLETEEEHDRDAIKKAKILYRSCMNDSLIEQRDSEPLLKLIDSIGDWPVASEDWNTTTEEAWSLEDTLATLTGRFHKKVLLDMYVWTDDSDSRRHIIYIDQPGLGMPSRDYYFNDGNYKKVREAYLHFMVSIAKITREDRNLTQDDDRVWEEMMQVLELETDIANATSPAEERQDVTVLYNKMTLAELQSTFSLNGFNWTRFLQGVLSGVSIEVQLEEEVVVYSSPYLEKMNDVLSRHSVRTMQNYLTWQLIIDRVNSLSRRFKDARARYRKTLYGTTVEDAWWRDCVRYVQSSMENAVGALYVKETFAGESKQMVSNLISKIQQAYVETLEELNWMDAASKEKAREKAMAIKEHIGYPDHILQESNQKLDQEYAHLNFSEEHYFENILENLRSEAQKSLKKLREPVDPDLWIIGAAVVNAFYSPNRNQIVFPAGILQPPFFSKQQHQALNFGGIGMVIGHEITHGFDDNGRNFDKDGNMLNWWSNYSAEHFKEQSQCMVQQYGNFNWKLAGGQNVSGISTLGENIADNGGVRQAYKAYLKWVDINGEEPRLPGLDMDHKQLFFLNFAQVWCGAYRPEYASQSIKTDSHSPLEYRVLGSLQNFEAFSEAYQCQRGSRMNPEQKCRVW
;
A
#
# COMPACT_ATOMS: atom_id res chain seq x y z
N MET A 1 48.82 31.52 16.56
CA MET A 1 50.12 32.00 17.08
C MET A 1 50.59 30.98 18.12
N GLY A 2 51.81 30.45 18.06
CA GLY A 2 52.31 29.33 18.91
C GLY A 2 52.03 27.93 18.31
N LEU A 3 52.99 27.19 17.73
CA LEU A 3 54.05 26.33 18.33
C LEU A 3 53.50 24.98 18.89
N ILE A 4 53.63 23.76 18.30
CA ILE A 4 54.81 22.93 17.90
C ILE A 4 55.66 22.50 19.14
N PRO A 5 56.15 21.23 19.37
CA PRO A 5 56.53 20.15 18.42
C PRO A 5 56.32 18.61 18.75
N ARG A 6 56.39 17.77 17.69
CA ARG A 6 57.14 16.47 17.48
C ARG A 6 57.08 15.26 18.47
N ARG A 7 56.83 14.06 17.91
CA ARG A 7 57.77 12.92 17.58
C ARG A 7 56.95 11.64 17.29
N ALA A 8 57.37 10.55 16.63
CA ALA A 8 58.38 10.15 15.62
C ALA A 8 58.64 8.62 15.79
N ASN A 9 59.09 7.92 14.72
CA ASN A 9 59.37 6.47 14.60
C ASN A 9 58.12 5.59 14.34
N GLY A 10 58.07 4.66 13.38
CA GLY A 10 58.98 4.35 12.27
C GLY A 10 59.92 3.16 12.49
N VAL A 11 59.51 1.96 12.07
CA VAL A 11 60.37 0.80 11.72
C VAL A 11 59.73 0.02 10.56
N GLU A 12 60.54 -0.29 9.55
CA GLU A 12 60.25 -1.16 8.39
C GLU A 12 60.91 -2.53 8.63
N LEU A 13 60.37 -3.64 8.08
CA LEU A 13 61.21 -4.79 7.67
C LEU A 13 60.46 -5.79 6.76
N ARG A 14 61.20 -6.34 5.78
CA ARG A 14 60.73 -7.30 4.75
C ARG A 14 61.00 -8.76 5.17
N GLY A 15 60.20 -9.70 4.65
CA GLY A 15 60.49 -11.14 4.63
C GLY A 15 60.02 -11.78 3.31
N ARG A 16 60.79 -12.73 2.75
CA ARG A 16 60.59 -13.33 1.40
C ARG A 16 60.26 -14.83 1.46
N ALA A 17 59.80 -15.34 0.30
CA ALA A 17 59.99 -16.69 -0.27
C ALA A 17 58.89 -17.75 -0.02
N ALA A 18 58.73 -18.80 -0.84
CA ALA A 18 58.92 -19.04 -2.30
C ALA A 18 58.50 -20.50 -2.65
N ALA A 19 58.32 -20.82 -3.94
CA ALA A 19 58.27 -22.17 -4.57
C ALA A 19 57.09 -23.10 -4.18
N GLN A 20 56.17 -23.46 -5.09
CA GLN A 20 56.24 -24.36 -6.28
C GLN A 20 56.08 -25.86 -5.96
N TYR A 21 55.08 -26.50 -6.61
CA TYR A 21 55.23 -27.80 -7.28
C TYR A 21 54.18 -27.96 -8.40
N SER A 22 54.54 -28.69 -9.47
CA SER A 22 53.72 -28.97 -10.67
C SER A 22 53.23 -30.44 -10.65
N SER A 23 52.17 -30.84 -11.38
CA SER A 23 52.23 -31.32 -12.79
C SER A 23 50.83 -31.86 -13.18
N HIS A 24 50.21 -31.43 -14.30
CA HIS A 24 50.23 -32.04 -15.65
C HIS A 24 49.51 -33.40 -15.82
N GLY A 25 48.55 -33.43 -16.76
CA GLY A 25 47.90 -34.65 -17.29
C GLY A 25 46.79 -34.31 -18.29
N SER A 26 47.08 -34.35 -19.60
CA SER A 26 46.09 -34.16 -20.67
C SER A 26 45.72 -35.48 -21.34
N PHE A 27 44.49 -35.58 -21.87
CA PHE A 27 44.17 -36.47 -23.00
C PHE A 27 43.03 -35.87 -23.83
N ALA A 28 43.02 -36.15 -25.14
CA ALA A 28 42.20 -35.44 -26.12
C ALA A 28 41.45 -36.40 -27.08
N SER A 29 40.54 -35.80 -27.89
CA SER A 29 39.88 -36.37 -29.08
C SER A 29 38.68 -37.31 -28.80
N ARG A 30 37.51 -37.16 -29.43
CA ARG A 30 37.29 -37.10 -30.90
C ARG A 30 36.03 -36.34 -31.35
N THR A 31 36.12 -35.78 -32.55
CA THR A 31 35.05 -35.25 -33.42
C THR A 31 34.34 -36.33 -34.23
N VAL A 32 33.03 -36.15 -34.53
CA VAL A 32 32.36 -36.61 -35.77
C VAL A 32 31.25 -35.63 -36.16
N GLN A 33 31.24 -35.17 -37.42
CA GLN A 33 30.09 -34.54 -38.08
C GLN A 33 29.35 -35.57 -38.95
N ALA A 34 28.02 -35.48 -39.12
CA ALA A 34 27.32 -36.02 -40.29
C ALA A 34 25.91 -35.42 -40.50
N SER A 35 25.54 -35.27 -41.78
CA SER A 35 24.28 -34.78 -42.38
C SER A 35 24.39 -35.07 -43.90
N PRO A 36 23.37 -34.98 -44.81
CA PRO A 36 21.89 -35.03 -44.72
C PRO A 36 21.28 -36.11 -45.68
N LYS A 37 20.00 -35.93 -46.09
CA LYS A 37 19.23 -36.56 -47.20
C LYS A 37 18.42 -37.82 -46.83
N GLY A 38 17.22 -38.08 -47.38
CA GLY A 38 16.34 -37.23 -48.20
C GLY A 38 15.19 -37.99 -48.90
N LYS A 39 14.16 -37.24 -49.34
CA LYS A 39 13.19 -37.48 -50.45
C LYS A 39 12.32 -38.75 -50.54
N GLU A 40 11.01 -38.50 -50.69
CA GLU A 40 10.07 -39.10 -51.68
C GLU A 40 9.74 -40.62 -51.51
N SER A 41 8.55 -41.17 -51.83
CA SER A 41 7.51 -40.81 -52.81
C SER A 41 6.22 -41.67 -52.60
N ILE A 42 5.11 -41.37 -53.30
CA ILE A 42 4.18 -42.34 -53.98
C ILE A 42 3.32 -43.28 -53.07
N VAL A 43 2.00 -43.52 -53.25
CA VAL A 43 1.03 -43.16 -54.32
C VAL A 43 -0.45 -43.45 -53.94
N ARG A 44 -1.39 -42.72 -54.58
CA ARG A 44 -2.83 -42.97 -54.96
C ARG A 44 -3.81 -43.64 -53.96
N SER A 45 -5.00 -43.11 -53.67
CA SER A 45 -6.16 -42.69 -54.50
C SER A 45 -7.14 -43.82 -54.90
N ALA A 46 -8.34 -43.81 -54.29
CA ALA A 46 -9.66 -44.21 -54.82
C ALA A 46 -10.72 -43.76 -53.78
N LEU A 47 -11.78 -42.98 -54.09
CA LEU A 47 -12.99 -43.30 -54.88
C LEU A 47 -13.87 -44.39 -54.21
N ALA A 48 -15.19 -44.24 -54.02
CA ALA A 48 -16.10 -43.11 -54.30
C ALA A 48 -17.53 -43.28 -53.68
N LEU A 49 -18.37 -42.25 -53.87
CA LEU A 49 -19.84 -42.27 -54.15
C LEU A 49 -20.89 -42.62 -53.06
N MET A 50 -21.78 -41.63 -52.84
CA MET A 50 -23.27 -41.71 -52.78
C MET A 50 -23.99 -42.45 -51.63
N ALA A 51 -25.22 -42.09 -51.24
CA ALA A 51 -26.05 -40.87 -51.41
C ALA A 51 -27.35 -41.00 -50.56
N LEU A 52 -28.02 -39.86 -50.28
CA LEU A 52 -29.48 -39.69 -50.00
C LEU A 52 -30.13 -40.54 -48.87
N ASP A 53 -30.96 -39.98 -47.99
CA ASP A 53 -32.25 -39.40 -48.37
C ASP A 53 -32.84 -38.45 -47.31
N ALA A 54 -33.93 -37.73 -47.65
CA ALA A 54 -34.57 -36.75 -46.77
C ALA A 54 -36.12 -36.74 -46.86
N ILE A 55 -36.81 -36.57 -45.73
CA ILE A 55 -38.24 -36.17 -45.58
C ILE A 55 -38.54 -36.05 -44.05
N LYS A 56 -39.47 -35.22 -43.50
CA LYS A 56 -40.08 -33.91 -43.83
C LYS A 56 -41.04 -33.52 -42.65
N ILE A 57 -41.55 -32.28 -42.62
CA ILE A 57 -42.72 -31.77 -41.85
C ILE A 57 -42.41 -31.03 -40.51
N ARG A 58 -43.37 -30.19 -40.06
CA ARG A 58 -43.19 -28.82 -39.52
C ARG A 58 -44.02 -28.52 -38.25
N ARG A 59 -43.52 -27.56 -37.45
CA ARG A 59 -44.22 -26.53 -36.63
C ARG A 59 -45.18 -26.96 -35.50
N ILE A 60 -45.07 -26.27 -34.34
CA ILE A 60 -46.03 -25.23 -33.85
C ILE A 60 -45.46 -24.51 -32.59
N ARG A 61 -45.81 -23.22 -32.42
CA ARG A 61 -45.67 -22.29 -31.26
C ARG A 61 -47.11 -21.82 -30.91
N PRO A 62 -47.48 -21.34 -29.69
CA PRO A 62 -46.93 -20.17 -28.97
C PRO A 62 -46.74 -20.47 -27.44
N ALA A 63 -46.81 -19.60 -26.41
CA ALA A 63 -47.25 -18.20 -26.26
C ALA A 63 -46.57 -17.43 -25.08
N THR A 64 -47.21 -16.36 -24.60
CA THR A 64 -46.76 -15.35 -23.61
C THR A 64 -47.92 -14.88 -22.69
N TRP A 65 -47.71 -13.79 -21.92
CA TRP A 65 -48.66 -12.85 -21.23
C TRP A 65 -48.73 -12.93 -19.69
N LEU A 66 -49.11 -11.88 -18.92
CA LEU A 66 -48.68 -10.45 -18.82
C LEU A 66 -49.39 -9.78 -17.59
N SER A 67 -48.69 -8.91 -16.85
CA SER A 67 -49.15 -7.79 -15.96
C SER A 67 -50.41 -7.87 -15.04
N LYS A 68 -50.27 -7.37 -13.79
CA LYS A 68 -50.83 -6.05 -13.35
C LYS A 68 -50.53 -5.67 -11.88
N SER A 69 -50.72 -4.39 -11.58
CA SER A 69 -50.47 -3.66 -10.32
C SER A 69 -51.74 -3.44 -9.47
N LEU A 70 -51.58 -3.10 -8.17
CA LEU A 70 -52.19 -1.92 -7.49
C LEU A 70 -51.91 -1.86 -5.96
N GLN A 71 -51.85 -0.64 -5.42
CA GLN A 71 -51.92 -0.23 -3.99
C GLN A 71 -53.39 0.23 -3.67
N PRO A 72 -53.86 0.60 -2.43
CA PRO A 72 -53.20 1.57 -1.51
C PRO A 72 -53.50 1.49 0.04
N GLU A 73 -52.85 2.41 0.78
CA GLU A 73 -53.28 3.18 1.99
C GLU A 73 -53.76 2.57 3.35
N GLY A 74 -53.37 3.26 4.45
CA GLY A 74 -53.94 3.14 5.82
C GLY A 74 -53.01 3.68 6.94
N GLN A 75 -53.46 4.62 7.78
CA GLN A 75 -52.66 5.38 8.78
C GLN A 75 -52.89 5.00 10.26
N HIS A 76 -52.15 5.67 11.18
CA HIS A 76 -52.31 5.83 12.64
C HIS A 76 -51.59 4.83 13.59
N THR A 77 -51.05 5.19 14.77
CA THR A 77 -50.30 6.33 15.38
C THR A 77 -50.25 6.12 16.91
N VAL A 78 -49.13 6.48 17.57
CA VAL A 78 -48.97 6.79 19.03
C VAL A 78 -48.91 5.62 20.05
N GLY A 79 -47.95 5.72 21.00
CA GLY A 79 -48.14 5.27 22.39
C GLY A 79 -46.96 4.57 23.08
N GLY A 80 -46.04 5.32 23.72
CA GLY A 80 -44.89 4.79 24.48
C GLY A 80 -45.20 4.16 25.86
N GLY A 81 -44.16 3.80 26.62
CA GLY A 81 -44.30 3.39 28.03
C GLY A 81 -43.20 2.46 28.56
N GLU A 82 -42.45 2.96 29.53
CA GLU A 82 -41.33 2.37 30.28
C GLU A 82 -41.65 1.06 31.07
N GLY A 83 -40.62 0.32 31.52
CA GLY A 83 -40.80 -0.63 32.64
C GLY A 83 -39.83 -1.82 32.79
N THR A 84 -38.70 -1.62 33.47
CA THR A 84 -37.93 -2.64 34.23
C THR A 84 -37.81 -2.16 35.69
N PRO A 85 -37.40 -2.94 36.73
CA PRO A 85 -36.63 -4.21 36.73
C PRO A 85 -37.07 -5.24 37.84
N GLN A 86 -36.12 -6.11 38.27
CA GLN A 86 -36.18 -7.14 39.35
C GLN A 86 -36.81 -8.50 38.94
N GLY A 87 -36.33 -9.67 39.37
CA GLY A 87 -35.11 -10.01 40.13
C GLY A 87 -35.18 -11.43 40.76
N LEU A 88 -34.00 -12.05 40.96
CA LEU A 88 -33.71 -13.24 41.81
C LEU A 88 -34.06 -14.68 41.32
N LEU A 89 -33.07 -15.57 41.54
CA LEU A 89 -33.03 -17.05 41.53
C LEU A 89 -33.60 -17.61 42.87
N PRO A 90 -33.64 -18.94 43.21
CA PRO A 90 -32.98 -20.11 42.56
C PRO A 90 -33.75 -21.47 42.51
N SER A 91 -33.09 -22.47 41.90
CA SER A 91 -33.07 -23.92 42.26
C SER A 91 -34.32 -24.82 42.10
N THR A 92 -34.24 -25.85 41.24
CA THR A 92 -34.18 -27.28 41.65
C THR A 92 -33.98 -28.27 40.47
N TYR A 93 -33.39 -29.43 40.74
CA TYR A 93 -33.11 -30.55 39.82
C TYR A 93 -34.36 -31.41 39.51
N ASN A 94 -34.51 -31.97 38.28
CA ASN A 94 -34.17 -33.39 37.98
C ASN A 94 -34.63 -33.96 36.60
N LYS A 95 -33.84 -34.94 36.11
CA LYS A 95 -34.17 -36.10 35.24
C LYS A 95 -34.34 -35.98 33.70
N GLU A 96 -33.34 -36.55 33.02
CA GLU A 96 -33.33 -37.29 31.74
C GLU A 96 -34.42 -38.40 31.61
N PRO A 97 -34.67 -39.03 30.43
CA PRO A 97 -33.73 -39.23 29.29
C PRO A 97 -34.27 -39.02 27.86
N ALA A 98 -33.34 -38.96 26.88
CA ALA A 98 -33.63 -38.90 25.45
C ALA A 98 -33.10 -40.13 24.68
N VAL A 99 -33.92 -40.69 23.77
CA VAL A 99 -33.54 -41.81 22.88
C VAL A 99 -33.66 -41.42 21.40
N ARG A 100 -32.50 -41.47 20.73
CA ARG A 100 -32.22 -41.54 19.27
C ARG A 100 -33.39 -41.58 18.26
N ARG A 101 -33.28 -40.77 17.19
CA ARG A 101 -33.03 -41.30 15.82
C ARG A 101 -32.54 -40.25 14.78
N ASN A 102 -31.43 -40.62 14.13
CA ASN A 102 -31.00 -40.42 12.73
C ASN A 102 -31.26 -39.11 11.95
N MET A 103 -30.17 -38.41 11.64
CA MET A 103 -29.63 -38.07 10.29
C MET A 103 -28.24 -37.44 10.56
N GLY A 104 -27.13 -37.64 9.85
CA GLY A 104 -26.73 -38.46 8.70
C GLY A 104 -25.25 -38.08 8.44
N LYS A 105 -24.32 -39.05 8.39
CA LYS A 105 -22.88 -38.78 8.20
C LYS A 105 -22.52 -38.79 6.72
N SER A 106 -21.55 -37.96 6.32
CA SER A 106 -20.73 -38.20 5.12
C SER A 106 -19.26 -38.19 5.51
N GLU A 107 -18.54 -39.23 5.12
CA GLU A 107 -17.11 -39.42 5.35
C GLU A 107 -16.29 -38.80 4.21
N SER A 108 -15.10 -38.28 4.51
CA SER A 108 -13.84 -38.76 3.88
C SER A 108 -12.63 -37.88 4.25
N GLN A 109 -11.66 -38.48 4.93
CA GLN A 109 -10.23 -38.17 4.82
C GLN A 109 -9.58 -39.39 4.16
N MET A 110 -8.58 -39.20 3.29
CA MET A 110 -7.41 -40.09 3.18
C MET A 110 -6.38 -39.56 2.16
N ASP A 111 -5.11 -39.58 2.57
CA ASP A 111 -3.94 -39.43 1.70
C ASP A 111 -3.83 -40.55 0.67
N ILE A 112 -3.22 -40.26 -0.49
CA ILE A 112 -2.50 -41.28 -1.28
C ILE A 112 -1.19 -40.69 -1.84
N MET A 113 -0.08 -41.35 -1.49
CA MET A 113 1.25 -41.14 -2.07
C MET A 113 1.30 -41.47 -3.57
N GLU A 114 1.98 -40.66 -4.37
CA GLU A 114 2.21 -40.96 -5.79
C GLU A 114 3.31 -42.03 -5.97
N LYS A 115 3.02 -43.10 -6.70
CA LYS A 115 3.97 -44.19 -6.98
C LYS A 115 4.10 -44.43 -8.49
N SER A 116 5.30 -44.20 -9.01
CA SER A 116 5.64 -44.32 -10.44
C SER A 116 5.32 -45.69 -11.04
N SER A 117 4.68 -45.69 -12.23
CA SER A 117 4.61 -46.87 -13.11
C SER A 117 4.62 -46.47 -14.60
N LYS A 118 5.21 -47.33 -15.44
CA LYS A 118 5.53 -47.05 -16.86
C LYS A 118 4.30 -47.17 -17.79
N PRO A 119 4.25 -46.44 -18.92
CA PRO A 119 3.05 -46.37 -19.77
C PRO A 119 2.86 -47.61 -20.66
N GLY A 120 1.66 -48.19 -20.59
CA GLY A 120 1.15 -49.15 -21.59
C GLY A 120 0.50 -48.46 -22.79
N LYS A 121 0.56 -49.09 -23.98
CA LYS A 121 0.00 -48.51 -25.22
C LYS A 121 -1.52 -48.35 -25.14
N ARG A 122 -2.01 -47.11 -25.12
CA ARG A 122 -3.44 -46.77 -25.14
C ARG A 122 -4.03 -47.01 -26.54
N ARG A 123 -5.10 -47.80 -26.62
CA ARG A 123 -5.84 -48.08 -27.87
C ARG A 123 -6.96 -47.04 -28.00
N TRP A 124 -6.94 -46.25 -29.07
CA TRP A 124 -7.87 -45.14 -29.28
C TRP A 124 -9.28 -45.65 -29.59
N THR A 125 -10.28 -45.02 -29.01
CA THR A 125 -11.70 -45.29 -29.30
C THR A 125 -12.13 -44.60 -30.60
N VAL A 126 -13.18 -45.12 -31.23
CA VAL A 126 -13.73 -44.56 -32.49
C VAL A 126 -14.16 -43.09 -32.31
N ALA A 127 -14.62 -42.71 -31.12
CA ALA A 127 -14.97 -41.34 -30.79
C ALA A 127 -13.75 -40.39 -30.73
N GLU A 128 -12.66 -40.80 -30.09
CA GLU A 128 -11.42 -40.01 -30.03
C GLU A 128 -10.81 -39.82 -31.43
N ILE A 129 -10.83 -40.86 -32.27
CA ILE A 129 -10.40 -40.78 -33.69
C ILE A 129 -11.30 -39.80 -34.46
N GLY A 130 -12.62 -39.88 -34.29
CA GLY A 130 -13.57 -38.95 -34.91
C GLY A 130 -13.32 -37.49 -34.51
N LEU A 131 -13.05 -37.24 -33.23
CA LEU A 131 -12.76 -35.89 -32.72
C LEU A 131 -11.45 -35.34 -33.29
N SER A 132 -10.40 -36.17 -33.39
CA SER A 132 -9.12 -35.78 -33.99
C SER A 132 -9.24 -35.48 -35.49
N VAL A 133 -10.04 -36.25 -36.24
CA VAL A 133 -10.32 -35.95 -37.66
C VAL A 133 -11.10 -34.65 -37.80
N LEU A 134 -12.07 -34.38 -36.92
CA LEU A 134 -12.84 -33.14 -36.94
C LEU A 134 -11.95 -31.91 -36.68
N LEU A 135 -11.08 -31.99 -35.67
CA LEU A 135 -10.08 -30.96 -35.36
C LEU A 135 -9.17 -30.69 -36.57
N LEU A 136 -8.66 -31.74 -37.21
CA LEU A 136 -7.76 -31.62 -38.35
C LEU A 136 -8.45 -30.98 -39.57
N LEU A 137 -9.72 -31.32 -39.82
CA LEU A 137 -10.54 -30.67 -40.86
C LEU A 137 -10.79 -29.18 -40.57
N VAL A 138 -11.07 -28.81 -39.32
CA VAL A 138 -11.23 -27.40 -38.90
C VAL A 138 -9.91 -26.63 -39.05
N SER A 139 -8.77 -27.24 -38.67
CA SER A 139 -7.44 -26.65 -38.88
C SER A 139 -7.12 -26.43 -40.36
N CYS A 140 -7.44 -27.39 -41.24
CA CYS A 140 -7.28 -27.23 -42.68
C CYS A 140 -8.20 -26.14 -43.27
N ALA A 141 -9.43 -26.02 -42.78
CA ALA A 141 -10.35 -24.95 -43.21
C ALA A 141 -9.83 -23.55 -42.80
N LEU A 142 -9.33 -23.41 -41.57
CA LEU A 142 -8.68 -22.17 -41.09
C LEU A 142 -7.43 -21.83 -41.92
N ALA A 143 -6.57 -22.80 -42.20
CA ALA A 143 -5.40 -22.58 -43.07
C ALA A 143 -5.82 -22.15 -44.49
N GLY A 144 -6.87 -22.76 -45.06
CA GLY A 144 -7.44 -22.36 -46.35
C GLY A 144 -7.98 -20.93 -46.35
N LEU A 145 -8.64 -20.49 -45.27
CA LEU A 145 -9.10 -19.11 -45.10
C LEU A 145 -7.93 -18.11 -44.99
N VAL A 146 -6.84 -18.47 -44.31
CA VAL A 146 -5.63 -17.63 -44.26
C VAL A 146 -4.96 -17.51 -45.64
N VAL A 147 -4.88 -18.61 -46.41
CA VAL A 147 -4.36 -18.57 -47.78
C VAL A 147 -5.26 -17.72 -48.69
N LEU A 148 -6.58 -17.86 -48.59
CA LEU A 148 -7.52 -17.01 -49.33
C LEU A 148 -7.37 -15.53 -48.96
N TYR A 149 -7.31 -15.21 -47.65
CA TYR A 149 -7.11 -13.83 -47.17
C TYR A 149 -5.80 -13.23 -47.69
N THR A 150 -4.67 -13.95 -47.60
CA THR A 150 -3.39 -13.48 -48.13
C THR A 150 -3.39 -13.33 -49.65
N SER A 151 -4.15 -14.15 -50.39
CA SER A 151 -4.29 -13.99 -51.85
C SER A 151 -5.06 -12.73 -52.24
N VAL A 152 -6.16 -12.42 -51.54
CA VAL A 152 -6.96 -11.19 -51.73
C VAL A 152 -6.15 -9.94 -51.39
N VAL A 153 -5.43 -9.95 -50.26
CA VAL A 153 -4.56 -8.82 -49.86
C VAL A 153 -3.43 -8.61 -50.88
N LYS A 154 -2.86 -9.68 -51.44
CA LYS A 154 -1.80 -9.60 -52.46
C LYS A 154 -2.33 -9.04 -53.79
N GLU A 155 -3.53 -9.41 -54.20
CA GLU A 155 -4.20 -8.85 -55.39
C GLU A 155 -4.50 -7.34 -55.23
N GLN A 156 -4.89 -6.94 -54.02
CA GLN A 156 -5.12 -5.53 -53.66
C GLN A 156 -3.81 -4.70 -53.68
N TYR A 157 -2.69 -5.29 -53.23
CA TYR A 157 -1.36 -4.64 -53.24
C TYR A 157 -0.75 -4.50 -54.65
N THR A 158 -1.09 -5.40 -55.59
CA THR A 158 -0.65 -5.28 -56.99
C THR A 158 -1.41 -4.23 -57.81
N ARG A 159 -2.63 -3.86 -57.42
CA ARG A 159 -3.42 -2.83 -58.13
C ARG A 159 -3.00 -1.38 -57.85
N THR A 160 -2.25 -1.13 -56.79
CA THR A 160 -1.75 0.21 -56.41
C THR A 160 -0.38 0.58 -56.99
N SER A 161 0.24 -0.31 -57.78
CA SER A 161 1.62 -0.12 -58.28
C SER A 161 1.75 0.44 -59.71
N VAL A 162 0.63 0.72 -60.40
CA VAL A 162 0.63 1.22 -61.79
C VAL A 162 -0.13 2.56 -61.90
N SER A 163 0.49 3.64 -61.39
CA SER A 163 0.22 5.03 -61.80
C SER A 163 1.21 6.02 -61.16
N LYS A 164 2.44 6.09 -61.68
CA LYS A 164 3.35 7.24 -61.45
C LYS A 164 4.10 7.61 -62.73
N SER A 165 3.46 8.43 -63.57
CA SER A 165 4.11 9.19 -64.64
C SER A 165 3.21 10.32 -65.14
N SER A 166 3.34 11.51 -64.54
CA SER A 166 3.16 12.81 -65.21
C SER A 166 3.37 13.96 -64.21
N THR A 167 4.15 14.96 -64.62
CA THR A 167 4.41 16.22 -63.91
C THR A 167 3.21 17.18 -63.92
N SER A 168 2.95 17.85 -62.80
CA SER A 168 2.39 19.21 -62.78
C SER A 168 2.66 19.90 -61.45
N GLU A 169 3.04 21.17 -61.49
CA GLU A 169 3.09 22.04 -60.31
C GLU A 169 1.69 22.19 -59.69
N GLY A 170 1.57 22.16 -58.37
CA GLY A 170 0.27 22.20 -57.70
C GLY A 170 0.37 22.36 -56.19
N GLN A 171 -0.09 23.51 -55.71
CA GLN A 171 -0.35 23.94 -54.33
C GLN A 171 -0.11 22.96 -53.17
N LEU A 172 0.69 23.43 -52.21
CA LEU A 172 0.88 22.86 -50.89
C LEU A 172 -0.42 22.93 -50.05
N PHE A 173 -1.35 21.98 -50.26
CA PHE A 173 -2.43 21.77 -49.29
C PHE A 173 -1.83 21.27 -47.98
N ARG A 174 -1.72 22.17 -46.99
CA ARG A 174 -1.68 21.76 -45.58
C ARG A 174 -2.96 20.99 -45.30
N ALA A 175 -2.87 19.66 -45.28
CA ALA A 175 -3.89 18.86 -44.63
C ALA A 175 -3.90 19.27 -43.15
N SER A 176 -5.02 19.82 -42.68
CA SER A 176 -5.22 20.02 -41.25
C SER A 176 -4.98 18.70 -40.52
N PRO A 177 -4.35 18.71 -39.33
CA PRO A 177 -4.29 17.50 -38.51
C PRO A 177 -5.71 16.97 -38.29
N PRO A 178 -5.91 15.65 -38.26
CA PRO A 178 -7.24 15.08 -38.05
C PRO A 178 -7.79 15.53 -36.69
N ASP A 179 -9.06 15.96 -36.68
CA ASP A 179 -9.79 16.43 -35.48
C ASP A 179 -9.92 15.36 -34.37
N VAL A 180 -9.56 14.11 -34.67
CA VAL A 180 -9.59 12.98 -33.75
C VAL A 180 -8.24 12.26 -33.74
N CYS A 181 -7.66 12.07 -32.55
CA CYS A 181 -6.45 11.29 -32.37
C CYS A 181 -6.70 9.78 -32.55
N THR A 182 -5.98 9.14 -33.48
CA THR A 182 -6.13 7.70 -33.79
C THR A 182 -4.89 6.87 -33.48
N THR A 183 -3.98 7.38 -32.64
CA THR A 183 -2.83 6.61 -32.15
C THR A 183 -3.28 5.49 -31.20
N ALA A 184 -2.44 4.47 -31.02
CA ALA A 184 -2.75 3.35 -30.12
C ALA A 184 -3.02 3.82 -28.68
N ASP A 185 -2.25 4.79 -28.19
CA ASP A 185 -2.39 5.38 -26.85
C ASP A 185 -3.71 6.16 -26.70
N CYS A 186 -4.08 6.96 -27.70
CA CYS A 186 -5.37 7.66 -27.72
C CYS A 186 -6.55 6.69 -27.73
N VAL A 187 -6.51 5.63 -28.55
CA VAL A 187 -7.55 4.60 -28.59
C VAL A 187 -7.63 3.84 -27.26
N THR A 188 -6.49 3.52 -26.64
CA THR A 188 -6.42 2.80 -25.35
C THR A 188 -6.96 3.67 -24.21
N ALA A 189 -6.57 4.94 -24.16
CA ALA A 189 -7.08 5.89 -23.17
C ALA A 189 -8.59 6.11 -23.33
N ALA A 190 -9.07 6.32 -24.55
CA ALA A 190 -10.50 6.47 -24.83
C ALA A 190 -11.30 5.22 -24.46
N ALA A 191 -10.81 4.02 -24.79
CA ALA A 191 -11.45 2.77 -24.40
C ALA A 191 -11.55 2.63 -22.88
N ARG A 192 -10.48 2.94 -22.14
CA ARG A 192 -10.46 2.93 -20.66
C ARG A 192 -11.47 3.93 -20.08
N LEU A 193 -11.49 5.16 -20.59
CA LEU A 193 -12.44 6.22 -20.19
C LEU A 193 -13.89 5.79 -20.40
N LEU A 194 -14.22 5.31 -21.61
CA LEU A 194 -15.55 4.86 -22.00
C LEU A 194 -16.04 3.61 -21.26
N GLN A 195 -15.13 2.70 -20.93
CA GLN A 195 -15.47 1.52 -20.13
C GLN A 195 -15.79 1.93 -18.69
N ASN A 196 -14.96 2.76 -18.06
CA ASN A 196 -15.11 3.07 -16.64
C ASN A 196 -16.33 3.94 -16.32
N MET A 197 -16.74 4.81 -17.25
CA MET A 197 -17.89 5.71 -17.06
C MET A 197 -19.25 5.00 -17.17
N ASP A 198 -20.24 5.51 -16.43
CA ASP A 198 -21.66 5.19 -16.57
C ASP A 198 -22.39 6.40 -17.17
N LYS A 199 -22.75 6.31 -18.45
CA LYS A 199 -23.45 7.38 -19.19
C LYS A 199 -24.93 7.51 -18.83
N SER A 200 -25.50 6.63 -18.00
CA SER A 200 -26.87 6.74 -17.51
C SER A 200 -26.99 7.64 -16.28
N ALA A 201 -25.93 7.74 -15.48
CA ALA A 201 -25.81 8.70 -14.40
C ALA A 201 -25.59 10.12 -14.95
N LYS A 202 -26.08 11.14 -14.24
CA LYS A 202 -25.83 12.53 -14.62
C LYS A 202 -24.58 13.07 -13.90
N PRO A 203 -23.64 13.72 -14.63
CA PRO A 203 -22.41 14.23 -14.04
C PRO A 203 -22.67 15.25 -12.92
N CYS A 204 -23.75 16.02 -13.00
CA CYS A 204 -24.11 17.04 -12.01
C CYS A 204 -24.87 16.51 -10.77
N ASP A 205 -25.31 15.25 -10.79
CA ASP A 205 -26.03 14.60 -9.67
C ASP A 205 -25.09 13.73 -8.83
N ASN A 206 -24.22 12.94 -9.48
CA ASN A 206 -23.12 12.21 -8.83
C ASN A 206 -22.00 11.99 -9.86
N PHE A 207 -20.94 12.80 -9.81
CA PHE A 207 -19.84 12.69 -10.77
C PHE A 207 -19.00 11.42 -10.57
N TYR A 208 -18.92 10.87 -9.35
CA TYR A 208 -18.22 9.61 -9.10
C TYR A 208 -18.95 8.44 -9.78
N GLN A 209 -20.28 8.35 -9.63
CA GLN A 209 -21.06 7.35 -10.36
C GLN A 209 -20.93 7.56 -11.88
N TYR A 210 -20.97 8.80 -12.37
CA TYR A 210 -20.77 9.07 -13.80
C TYR A 210 -19.39 8.60 -14.31
N ALA A 211 -18.31 8.90 -13.58
CA ALA A 211 -16.94 8.61 -14.00
C ALA A 211 -16.52 7.15 -13.80
N CYS A 212 -17.07 6.48 -12.78
CA CYS A 212 -16.64 5.16 -12.29
C CYS A 212 -17.74 4.08 -12.26
N GLY A 213 -19.01 4.40 -12.56
CA GLY A 213 -20.12 3.46 -12.42
C GLY A 213 -19.94 2.17 -13.24
N GLY A 214 -19.45 2.28 -14.48
CA GLY A 214 -19.10 1.12 -15.30
C GLY A 214 -17.88 0.35 -14.77
N TRP A 215 -16.94 1.02 -14.12
CA TRP A 215 -15.85 0.34 -13.40
C TRP A 215 -16.40 -0.47 -12.22
N LEU A 216 -17.26 0.13 -11.39
CA LEU A 216 -17.88 -0.48 -10.21
C LEU A 216 -18.77 -1.68 -10.57
N GLU A 217 -19.49 -1.64 -11.71
CA GLU A 217 -20.31 -2.76 -12.17
C GLU A 217 -19.45 -3.98 -12.59
N ARG A 218 -18.26 -3.76 -13.15
CA ARG A 218 -17.41 -4.84 -13.69
C ARG A 218 -16.38 -5.38 -12.71
N HIS A 219 -16.00 -4.63 -11.67
CA HIS A 219 -14.97 -5.04 -10.73
C HIS A 219 -15.57 -5.51 -9.41
N VAL A 220 -15.49 -6.82 -9.17
CA VAL A 220 -15.75 -7.41 -7.85
C VAL A 220 -14.46 -7.32 -7.04
N ILE A 221 -14.56 -6.90 -5.77
CA ILE A 221 -13.41 -6.87 -4.86
C ILE A 221 -12.90 -8.32 -4.70
N PRO A 222 -11.62 -8.64 -4.99
CA PRO A 222 -11.08 -9.98 -4.80
C PRO A 222 -11.23 -10.47 -3.36
N GLU A 223 -11.34 -11.79 -3.16
CA GLU A 223 -11.54 -12.38 -1.83
C GLU A 223 -10.36 -12.20 -0.86
N THR A 224 -9.20 -11.83 -1.40
CA THR A 224 -7.98 -11.49 -0.65
C THR A 224 -7.86 -9.99 -0.35
N SER A 225 -8.69 -9.14 -0.98
CA SER A 225 -8.56 -7.68 -0.90
C SER A 225 -9.67 -7.02 -0.07
N SER A 226 -9.29 -6.09 0.80
CA SER A 226 -10.21 -5.29 1.65
C SER A 226 -10.82 -4.10 0.89
N ARG A 227 -10.06 -3.60 -0.09
CA ARG A 227 -10.41 -2.58 -1.08
C ARG A 227 -9.90 -3.04 -2.44
N HIS A 228 -10.58 -2.65 -3.51
CA HIS A 228 -10.06 -2.79 -4.86
C HIS A 228 -10.26 -1.46 -5.59
N SER A 229 -9.23 -0.95 -6.25
CA SER A 229 -9.24 0.36 -6.91
C SER A 229 -8.20 0.41 -8.01
N VAL A 230 -8.15 1.52 -8.77
CA VAL A 230 -7.10 1.80 -9.75
C VAL A 230 -5.69 1.74 -9.12
N PHE A 231 -5.50 2.27 -7.91
CA PHE A 231 -4.23 2.15 -7.19
C PHE A 231 -3.88 0.70 -6.89
N ASP A 232 -4.86 -0.09 -6.42
CA ASP A 232 -4.65 -1.49 -6.04
C ASP A 232 -4.35 -2.35 -7.29
N ILE A 233 -5.02 -2.11 -8.43
CA ILE A 233 -4.71 -2.77 -9.72
C ILE A 233 -3.29 -2.45 -10.20
N LEU A 234 -2.79 -1.24 -9.97
CA LEU A 234 -1.41 -0.88 -10.34
C LEU A 234 -0.37 -1.52 -9.39
N ARG A 235 -0.68 -1.63 -8.10
CA ARG A 235 0.13 -2.37 -7.13
C ARG A 235 0.19 -3.86 -7.49
N ASP A 236 -0.96 -4.46 -7.82
CA ASP A 236 -1.05 -5.86 -8.28
C ASP A 236 -0.16 -6.15 -9.49
N LYS A 237 -0.08 -5.19 -10.44
CA LYS A 237 0.77 -5.27 -11.64
C LYS A 237 2.25 -5.04 -11.32
N LEU A 238 2.56 -4.07 -10.48
CA LEU A 238 3.92 -3.80 -10.02
C LEU A 238 4.50 -5.04 -9.33
N GLU A 239 3.73 -5.68 -8.46
CA GLU A 239 4.11 -6.94 -7.80
C GLU A 239 4.39 -8.08 -8.80
N ILE A 240 3.65 -8.17 -9.91
CA ILE A 240 3.93 -9.16 -10.98
C ILE A 240 5.28 -8.89 -11.66
N VAL A 241 5.62 -7.63 -11.91
CA VAL A 241 6.95 -7.25 -12.43
C VAL A 241 8.04 -7.63 -11.42
N LEU A 242 7.85 -7.26 -10.14
CA LEU A 242 8.80 -7.58 -9.07
C LEU A 242 9.03 -9.08 -8.92
N LYS A 243 7.97 -9.90 -9.01
CA LYS A 243 8.06 -11.36 -9.03
C LYS A 243 9.00 -11.84 -10.15
N GLY A 244 8.79 -11.36 -11.37
CA GLY A 244 9.59 -11.77 -12.54
C GLY A 244 11.07 -11.44 -12.40
N VAL A 245 11.41 -10.23 -11.93
CA VAL A 245 12.81 -9.81 -11.75
C VAL A 245 13.49 -10.43 -10.52
N LEU A 246 12.73 -10.85 -9.49
CA LEU A 246 13.25 -11.57 -8.33
C LEU A 246 13.45 -13.08 -8.61
N GLU A 247 12.65 -13.68 -9.49
CA GLU A 247 12.79 -15.09 -9.91
C GLU A 247 13.83 -15.31 -11.04
N THR A 248 14.23 -14.25 -11.74
CA THR A 248 15.21 -14.34 -12.84
C THR A 248 16.63 -14.25 -12.28
N GLU A 249 17.43 -15.31 -12.42
CA GLU A 249 18.86 -15.29 -12.08
C GLU A 249 19.69 -14.59 -13.17
N GLU A 250 20.51 -13.58 -12.82
CA GLU A 250 21.51 -12.99 -13.74
C GLU A 250 22.93 -13.28 -13.20
N GLU A 251 23.82 -13.82 -14.04
CA GLU A 251 25.20 -14.19 -13.65
C GLU A 251 26.02 -13.00 -13.10
N HIS A 252 25.61 -11.78 -13.43
CA HIS A 252 26.29 -10.52 -13.09
C HIS A 252 25.51 -9.65 -12.11
N ASP A 253 24.53 -10.20 -11.38
CA ASP A 253 23.89 -9.48 -10.27
C ASP A 253 24.92 -8.98 -9.24
N ARG A 254 24.79 -7.72 -8.82
CA ARG A 254 25.54 -7.14 -7.69
C ARG A 254 25.04 -7.68 -6.34
N ASP A 255 25.80 -7.44 -5.28
CA ASP A 255 25.58 -8.05 -3.95
C ASP A 255 24.21 -7.71 -3.36
N ALA A 256 23.79 -6.45 -3.47
CA ALA A 256 22.47 -6.00 -3.02
C ALA A 256 21.32 -6.75 -3.71
N ILE A 257 21.44 -7.00 -5.02
CA ILE A 257 20.43 -7.72 -5.80
C ILE A 257 20.42 -9.21 -5.44
N LYS A 258 21.60 -9.82 -5.28
CA LYS A 258 21.73 -11.21 -4.80
C LYS A 258 21.06 -11.41 -3.45
N LYS A 259 21.26 -10.48 -2.51
CA LYS A 259 20.61 -10.50 -1.18
C LYS A 259 19.08 -10.38 -1.28
N ALA A 260 18.55 -9.49 -2.12
CA ALA A 260 17.11 -9.41 -2.38
C ALA A 260 16.54 -10.73 -2.94
N LYS A 261 17.23 -11.39 -3.88
CA LYS A 261 16.82 -12.68 -4.44
C LYS A 261 16.92 -13.83 -3.42
N ILE A 262 17.97 -13.86 -2.58
CA ILE A 262 18.09 -14.80 -1.45
C ILE A 262 16.94 -14.63 -0.46
N LEU A 263 16.62 -13.39 -0.08
CA LEU A 263 15.51 -13.09 0.84
C LEU A 263 14.17 -13.56 0.25
N TYR A 264 13.95 -13.30 -1.04
CA TYR A 264 12.78 -13.79 -1.78
C TYR A 264 12.69 -15.32 -1.79
N ARG A 265 13.78 -16.02 -2.16
CA ARG A 265 13.83 -17.50 -2.17
C ARG A 265 13.59 -18.10 -0.78
N SER A 266 14.13 -17.49 0.28
CA SER A 266 13.89 -17.95 1.66
C SER A 266 12.41 -17.87 2.05
N CYS A 267 11.73 -16.77 1.68
CA CYS A 267 10.30 -16.61 1.92
C CYS A 267 9.47 -17.60 1.11
N MET A 268 9.84 -17.83 -0.15
CA MET A 268 9.13 -18.74 -1.06
C MET A 268 9.25 -20.23 -0.69
N ASN A 269 10.17 -20.61 0.20
CA ASN A 269 10.37 -22.00 0.63
C ASN A 269 9.34 -22.41 1.70
N ASP A 270 8.08 -22.50 1.29
CA ASP A 270 6.93 -22.85 2.15
C ASP A 270 7.17 -24.16 2.93
N SER A 271 7.71 -25.17 2.26
CA SER A 271 7.94 -26.51 2.79
C SER A 271 8.90 -26.51 3.99
N LEU A 272 9.91 -25.63 3.99
CA LEU A 272 10.83 -25.46 5.11
C LEU A 272 10.23 -24.61 6.24
N ILE A 273 9.36 -23.64 5.91
CA ILE A 273 8.60 -22.87 6.91
C ILE A 273 7.61 -23.78 7.64
N GLU A 274 6.88 -24.64 6.94
CA GLU A 274 6.01 -25.67 7.54
C GLU A 274 6.81 -26.70 8.33
N GLN A 275 8.04 -27.06 7.92
CA GLN A 275 8.89 -28.00 8.67
C GLN A 275 9.44 -27.42 9.98
N ARG A 276 9.83 -26.13 9.99
CA ARG A 276 10.34 -25.42 11.19
C ARG A 276 9.20 -25.04 12.15
N ASP A 277 8.02 -24.83 11.60
CA ASP A 277 6.77 -24.62 12.33
C ASP A 277 6.89 -23.52 13.41
N SER A 278 6.79 -23.89 14.69
CA SER A 278 6.89 -22.95 15.82
C SER A 278 8.29 -22.80 16.39
N GLU A 279 9.26 -23.65 16.02
CA GLU A 279 10.65 -23.62 16.53
C GLU A 279 11.27 -22.21 16.57
N PRO A 280 11.21 -21.38 15.51
CA PRO A 280 11.79 -20.04 15.56
C PRO A 280 10.99 -19.05 16.44
N LEU A 281 9.67 -19.25 16.60
CA LEU A 281 8.85 -18.47 17.51
C LEU A 281 9.20 -18.76 18.97
N LEU A 282 9.38 -20.04 19.32
CA LEU A 282 9.75 -20.45 20.68
C LEU A 282 11.09 -19.84 21.09
N LYS A 283 12.11 -19.90 20.21
CA LYS A 283 13.41 -19.24 20.42
C LYS A 283 13.31 -17.72 20.57
N LEU A 284 12.38 -17.08 19.83
CA LEU A 284 12.14 -15.64 19.96
C LEU A 284 11.55 -15.30 21.33
N ILE A 285 10.55 -16.06 21.78
CA ILE A 285 9.92 -15.92 23.10
C ILE A 285 10.96 -16.07 24.21
N ASP A 286 11.78 -17.13 24.17
CA ASP A 286 12.84 -17.36 25.16
C ASP A 286 13.82 -16.18 25.22
N SER A 287 14.10 -15.54 24.08
CA SER A 287 15.06 -14.43 23.98
C SER A 287 14.58 -13.09 24.56
N ILE A 288 13.31 -12.96 24.96
CA ILE A 288 12.71 -11.75 25.54
C ILE A 288 12.18 -11.95 26.97
N GLY A 289 12.64 -12.98 27.67
CA GLY A 289 12.19 -13.28 29.05
C GLY A 289 10.93 -14.14 29.12
N ASP A 290 10.69 -14.96 28.09
CA ASP A 290 9.60 -15.95 28.01
C ASP A 290 8.16 -15.35 28.00
N TRP A 291 7.17 -16.16 27.63
CA TRP A 291 5.76 -15.78 27.57
C TRP A 291 4.99 -16.42 28.74
N PRO A 292 4.62 -15.68 29.80
CA PRO A 292 4.08 -16.27 31.02
C PRO A 292 2.90 -17.22 30.80
N VAL A 293 1.94 -16.88 29.93
CA VAL A 293 0.78 -17.75 29.62
C VAL A 293 1.18 -19.09 29.01
N ALA A 294 2.33 -19.15 28.32
CA ALA A 294 2.91 -20.35 27.74
C ALA A 294 4.09 -20.91 28.56
N SER A 295 4.05 -20.70 29.87
CA SER A 295 5.09 -21.08 30.84
C SER A 295 4.44 -21.57 32.15
N GLU A 296 5.13 -22.44 32.90
CA GLU A 296 4.61 -22.99 34.18
C GLU A 296 5.33 -22.41 35.41
N ASP A 297 6.59 -22.01 35.25
CA ASP A 297 7.50 -21.61 36.33
C ASP A 297 7.97 -20.14 36.25
N TRP A 298 7.51 -19.37 35.24
CA TRP A 298 7.88 -17.96 34.98
C TRP A 298 7.98 -17.06 36.24
N ASN A 299 7.00 -17.13 37.14
CA ASN A 299 6.96 -16.36 38.38
C ASN A 299 8.12 -16.71 39.33
N THR A 300 8.60 -17.95 39.31
CA THR A 300 9.70 -18.43 40.16
C THR A 300 11.08 -18.31 39.52
N THR A 301 11.16 -18.19 38.19
CA THR A 301 12.44 -18.16 37.44
C THR A 301 12.81 -16.77 36.93
N THR A 302 11.82 -15.92 36.64
CA THR A 302 12.01 -14.74 35.78
C THR A 302 11.50 -13.45 36.42
N GLU A 303 10.42 -13.50 37.21
CA GLU A 303 9.75 -12.31 37.76
C GLU A 303 10.66 -11.43 38.62
N GLU A 304 11.51 -12.01 39.49
CA GLU A 304 12.45 -11.24 40.34
C GLU A 304 13.55 -10.52 39.55
N ALA A 305 13.90 -11.03 38.36
CA ALA A 305 14.96 -10.47 37.51
C ALA A 305 14.42 -9.55 36.41
N TRP A 306 13.10 -9.44 36.27
CA TRP A 306 12.46 -8.71 35.18
C TRP A 306 12.57 -7.19 35.36
N SER A 307 12.78 -6.48 34.25
CA SER A 307 12.77 -5.02 34.19
C SER A 307 11.98 -4.58 32.95
N LEU A 308 11.07 -3.63 33.16
CA LEU A 308 10.29 -3.05 32.07
C LEU A 308 11.20 -2.27 31.12
N GLU A 309 12.16 -1.52 31.67
CA GLU A 309 13.14 -0.74 30.91
C GLU A 309 13.95 -1.61 29.96
N ASP A 310 14.53 -2.71 30.45
CA ASP A 310 15.39 -3.59 29.65
C ASP A 310 14.58 -4.38 28.60
N THR A 311 13.35 -4.76 28.94
CA THR A 311 12.43 -5.46 28.01
C THR A 311 12.00 -4.52 26.88
N LEU A 312 11.56 -3.30 27.19
CA LEU A 312 11.22 -2.29 26.19
C LEU A 312 12.44 -1.87 25.36
N ALA A 313 13.61 -1.75 25.99
CA ALA A 313 14.85 -1.45 25.29
C ALA A 313 15.24 -2.55 24.29
N THR A 314 15.04 -3.82 24.67
CA THR A 314 15.26 -4.98 23.79
C THR A 314 14.26 -4.98 22.63
N LEU A 315 12.96 -4.80 22.90
CA LEU A 315 11.93 -4.75 21.85
C LEU A 315 12.21 -3.63 20.83
N THR A 316 12.52 -2.42 21.32
CA THR A 316 12.80 -1.24 20.48
C THR A 316 14.11 -1.38 19.72
N GLY A 317 15.22 -1.66 20.42
CA GLY A 317 16.57 -1.63 19.86
C GLY A 317 17.00 -2.87 19.08
N ARG A 318 16.38 -4.03 19.31
CA ARG A 318 16.71 -5.30 18.63
C ARG A 318 15.65 -5.77 17.65
N PHE A 319 14.37 -5.55 17.95
CA PHE A 319 13.25 -6.09 17.17
C PHE A 319 12.42 -5.02 16.46
N HIS A 320 12.82 -3.75 16.56
CA HIS A 320 12.12 -2.58 16.03
C HIS A 320 10.62 -2.51 16.45
N LYS A 321 10.26 -3.16 17.56
CA LYS A 321 8.89 -3.25 18.05
C LYS A 321 8.71 -2.27 19.19
N LYS A 322 7.80 -1.32 18.97
CA LYS A 322 7.47 -0.26 19.92
C LYS A 322 6.19 -0.62 20.67
N VAL A 323 6.25 -0.68 21.99
CA VAL A 323 5.14 -1.13 22.86
C VAL A 323 5.20 -0.31 24.15
N LEU A 324 4.05 0.13 24.67
CA LEU A 324 3.90 1.10 25.79
C LEU A 324 4.50 2.49 25.54
N LEU A 325 5.64 2.58 24.86
CA LEU A 325 6.32 3.82 24.49
C LEU A 325 6.75 3.72 23.02
N ASP A 326 6.37 4.70 22.20
CA ASP A 326 6.96 4.88 20.89
C ASP A 326 8.22 5.75 21.04
N MET A 327 9.38 5.11 21.18
CA MET A 327 10.67 5.79 21.10
C MET A 327 11.25 5.62 19.70
N TYR A 328 11.68 6.74 19.11
CA TYR A 328 12.33 6.76 17.81
C TYR A 328 13.29 7.95 17.67
N VAL A 329 14.09 7.91 16.62
CA VAL A 329 15.01 9.00 16.25
C VAL A 329 14.56 9.56 14.91
N TRP A 330 14.25 10.85 14.87
CA TRP A 330 13.77 11.54 13.69
C TRP A 330 14.41 12.92 13.55
N THR A 331 14.21 13.59 12.42
CA THR A 331 14.61 14.99 12.23
C THR A 331 13.91 15.87 13.27
N ASP A 332 14.65 16.76 13.92
CA ASP A 332 14.08 17.71 14.89
C ASP A 332 13.21 18.74 14.14
N ASP A 333 11.93 18.83 14.50
CA ASP A 333 11.02 19.80 13.91
C ASP A 333 11.53 21.24 14.07
N SER A 334 12.22 21.56 15.17
CA SER A 334 12.77 22.91 15.39
C SER A 334 14.10 23.18 14.68
N ASP A 335 14.82 22.14 14.25
CA ASP A 335 16.09 22.25 13.51
C ASP A 335 16.26 21.07 12.55
N SER A 336 15.75 21.26 11.33
CA SER A 336 15.75 20.30 10.21
C SER A 336 17.11 19.68 9.84
N ARG A 337 18.22 20.23 10.36
CA ARG A 337 19.60 19.80 10.05
C ARG A 337 20.09 18.67 10.94
N ARG A 338 19.42 18.40 12.07
CA ARG A 338 19.79 17.39 13.07
C ARG A 338 18.67 16.39 13.32
N HIS A 339 19.03 15.30 14.00
CA HIS A 339 18.08 14.35 14.55
C HIS A 339 17.97 14.52 16.08
N ILE A 340 16.83 14.13 16.64
CA ILE A 340 16.53 14.12 18.08
C ILE A 340 15.73 12.86 18.44
N ILE A 341 15.73 12.50 19.73
CA ILE A 341 14.89 11.43 20.27
C ILE A 341 13.46 11.96 20.41
N TYR A 342 12.50 11.22 19.85
CA TYR A 342 11.07 11.41 20.06
C TYR A 342 10.51 10.33 20.98
N ILE A 343 9.54 10.71 21.83
CA ILE A 343 8.77 9.84 22.70
C ILE A 343 7.29 10.13 22.49
N ASP A 344 6.54 9.14 22.05
CA ASP A 344 5.12 9.25 21.73
C ASP A 344 4.29 8.06 22.24
N GLN A 345 2.97 8.13 22.08
CA GLN A 345 2.06 7.02 22.36
C GLN A 345 2.27 5.88 21.32
N PRO A 346 2.23 4.60 21.73
CA PRO A 346 2.46 3.48 20.83
C PRO A 346 1.25 3.20 19.93
N GLY A 347 1.49 2.40 18.89
CA GLY A 347 0.42 1.68 18.20
C GLY A 347 -0.26 0.64 19.12
N LEU A 348 -1.47 0.23 18.75
CA LEU A 348 -2.29 -0.76 19.44
C LEU A 348 -2.46 -2.01 18.54
N GLY A 349 -2.78 -3.17 19.13
CA GLY A 349 -3.01 -4.41 18.36
C GLY A 349 -4.30 -4.43 17.54
N MET A 350 -5.28 -3.57 17.87
CA MET A 350 -6.42 -3.22 17.00
C MET A 350 -6.23 -1.81 16.40
N PRO A 351 -6.74 -1.53 15.18
CA PRO A 351 -6.22 -0.39 14.40
C PRO A 351 -6.53 1.03 14.90
N SER A 352 -7.48 1.22 15.83
CA SER A 352 -7.71 2.51 16.47
C SER A 352 -8.26 2.33 17.89
N ARG A 353 -8.15 3.37 18.72
CA ARG A 353 -8.71 3.37 20.08
C ARG A 353 -10.22 3.12 20.12
N ASP A 354 -10.98 3.51 19.09
CA ASP A 354 -12.43 3.26 18.97
C ASP A 354 -12.79 1.78 19.12
N TYR A 355 -11.93 0.88 18.64
CA TYR A 355 -12.17 -0.56 18.72
C TYR A 355 -12.31 -1.05 20.16
N TYR A 356 -11.64 -0.41 21.11
CA TYR A 356 -11.63 -0.81 22.53
C TYR A 356 -12.89 -0.36 23.28
N PHE A 357 -13.62 0.65 22.79
CA PHE A 357 -14.75 1.26 23.51
C PHE A 357 -16.10 1.07 22.83
N ASN A 358 -16.14 1.04 21.50
CA ASN A 358 -17.41 1.07 20.75
C ASN A 358 -18.03 -0.32 20.55
N ASP A 359 -19.34 -0.34 20.31
CA ASP A 359 -20.13 -1.54 20.06
C ASP A 359 -20.33 -1.84 18.55
N GLY A 360 -21.24 -2.76 18.21
CA GLY A 360 -21.53 -3.10 16.82
C GLY A 360 -20.40 -3.90 16.19
N ASN A 361 -19.80 -3.39 15.10
CA ASN A 361 -18.71 -4.09 14.42
C ASN A 361 -17.42 -4.10 15.26
N TYR A 362 -17.14 -3.02 15.97
CA TYR A 362 -15.98 -2.87 16.85
C TYR A 362 -15.93 -3.98 17.91
N LYS A 363 -17.07 -4.29 18.55
CA LYS A 363 -17.19 -5.41 19.49
C LYS A 363 -16.83 -6.78 18.89
N LYS A 364 -17.28 -7.08 17.66
CA LYS A 364 -16.95 -8.35 16.99
C LYS A 364 -15.44 -8.47 16.72
N VAL A 365 -14.78 -7.36 16.42
CA VAL A 365 -13.33 -7.31 16.25
C VAL A 365 -12.60 -7.54 17.59
N ARG A 366 -13.03 -6.90 18.70
CA ARG A 366 -12.51 -7.19 20.06
C ARG A 366 -12.59 -8.69 20.40
N GLU A 367 -13.76 -9.29 20.17
CA GLU A 367 -13.98 -10.72 20.42
C GLU A 367 -13.07 -11.60 19.54
N ALA A 368 -12.95 -11.28 18.24
CA ALA A 368 -12.08 -12.01 17.32
C ALA A 368 -10.58 -11.86 17.66
N TYR A 369 -10.18 -10.71 18.19
CA TYR A 369 -8.82 -10.42 18.66
C TYR A 369 -8.47 -11.21 19.93
N LEU A 370 -9.37 -11.27 20.92
CA LEU A 370 -9.21 -12.13 22.11
C LEU A 370 -9.10 -13.61 21.72
N HIS A 371 -9.96 -14.09 20.82
CA HIS A 371 -9.87 -15.45 20.30
C HIS A 371 -8.54 -15.73 19.58
N PHE A 372 -7.97 -14.74 18.89
CA PHE A 372 -6.67 -14.88 18.21
C PHE A 372 -5.53 -14.99 19.22
N MET A 373 -5.49 -14.14 20.26
CA MET A 373 -4.57 -14.24 21.40
C MET A 373 -4.60 -15.64 22.04
N VAL A 374 -5.79 -16.10 22.42
CA VAL A 374 -6.01 -17.42 23.04
C VAL A 374 -5.58 -18.57 22.12
N SER A 375 -5.85 -18.48 20.81
CA SER A 375 -5.49 -19.55 19.86
C SER A 375 -3.98 -19.70 19.74
N ILE A 376 -3.25 -18.59 19.65
CA ILE A 376 -1.78 -18.59 19.57
C ILE A 376 -1.16 -19.08 20.88
N ALA A 377 -1.67 -18.63 22.03
CA ALA A 377 -1.21 -19.11 23.34
C ALA A 377 -1.41 -20.63 23.52
N LYS A 378 -2.54 -21.19 23.06
CA LYS A 378 -2.77 -22.64 23.08
C LYS A 378 -1.80 -23.41 22.19
N ILE A 379 -1.56 -22.95 20.96
CA ILE A 379 -0.58 -23.56 20.06
C ILE A 379 0.81 -23.58 20.70
N THR A 380 1.27 -22.45 21.26
CA THR A 380 2.57 -22.36 21.94
C THR A 380 2.68 -23.29 23.15
N ARG A 381 1.59 -23.47 23.93
CA ARG A 381 1.56 -24.42 25.06
C ARG A 381 1.63 -25.88 24.60
N GLU A 382 0.88 -26.23 23.55
CA GLU A 382 0.87 -27.57 22.95
C GLU A 382 2.27 -27.96 22.45
N ASP A 383 2.93 -27.06 21.70
CA ASP A 383 4.27 -27.29 21.15
C ASP A 383 5.36 -27.41 22.21
N ARG A 384 5.19 -26.70 23.34
CA ARG A 384 6.05 -26.82 24.53
C ARG A 384 5.74 -28.04 25.40
N ASN A 385 4.77 -28.88 25.01
CA ASN A 385 4.28 -30.03 25.78
C ASN A 385 3.80 -29.67 27.20
N LEU A 386 3.21 -28.48 27.37
CA LEU A 386 2.67 -28.01 28.65
C LEU A 386 1.26 -28.57 28.91
N THR A 387 0.80 -28.45 30.15
CA THR A 387 -0.54 -28.90 30.53
C THR A 387 -1.58 -28.06 29.79
N GLN A 388 -2.60 -28.70 29.20
CA GLN A 388 -3.72 -27.97 28.61
C GLN A 388 -4.58 -27.38 29.74
N ASP A 389 -4.61 -26.05 29.82
CA ASP A 389 -5.38 -25.27 30.79
C ASP A 389 -6.09 -24.14 30.04
N ASP A 390 -7.21 -24.49 29.41
CA ASP A 390 -7.95 -23.62 28.50
C ASP A 390 -8.54 -22.40 29.21
N ASP A 391 -8.92 -22.55 30.49
CA ASP A 391 -9.53 -21.50 31.30
C ASP A 391 -8.48 -20.47 31.74
N ARG A 392 -7.32 -20.92 32.25
CA ARG A 392 -6.19 -20.03 32.57
C ARG A 392 -5.71 -19.23 31.35
N VAL A 393 -5.59 -19.87 30.18
CA VAL A 393 -5.20 -19.16 28.95
C VAL A 393 -6.24 -18.10 28.57
N TRP A 394 -7.53 -18.40 28.75
CA TRP A 394 -8.59 -17.42 28.51
C TRP A 394 -8.53 -16.24 29.48
N GLU A 395 -8.37 -16.50 30.78
CA GLU A 395 -8.26 -15.46 31.81
C GLU A 395 -7.02 -14.57 31.63
N GLU A 396 -5.83 -15.15 31.38
CA GLU A 396 -4.61 -14.38 31.16
C GLU A 396 -4.68 -13.50 29.90
N MET A 397 -5.29 -13.99 28.80
CA MET A 397 -5.47 -13.18 27.58
C MET A 397 -6.60 -12.14 27.70
N MET A 398 -7.59 -12.38 28.58
CA MET A 398 -8.58 -11.36 28.93
C MET A 398 -7.94 -10.21 29.71
N GLN A 399 -7.02 -10.49 30.65
CA GLN A 399 -6.24 -9.46 31.35
C GLN A 399 -5.33 -8.67 30.39
N VAL A 400 -4.72 -9.32 29.39
CA VAL A 400 -3.96 -8.63 28.33
C VAL A 400 -4.84 -7.67 27.54
N LEU A 401 -6.08 -8.07 27.20
CA LEU A 401 -7.04 -7.17 26.53
C LEU A 401 -7.48 -6.01 27.44
N GLU A 402 -7.63 -6.24 28.74
CA GLU A 402 -7.95 -5.18 29.73
C GLU A 402 -6.81 -4.16 29.83
N LEU A 403 -5.56 -4.62 29.96
CA LEU A 403 -4.36 -3.77 29.91
C LEU A 403 -4.28 -2.96 28.61
N GLU A 404 -4.51 -3.57 27.45
CA GLU A 404 -4.50 -2.84 26.18
C GLU A 404 -5.68 -1.86 26.06
N THR A 405 -6.81 -2.14 26.68
CA THR A 405 -7.96 -1.21 26.79
C THR A 405 -7.62 0.01 27.65
N ASP A 406 -6.90 -0.18 28.75
CA ASP A 406 -6.39 0.92 29.59
C ASP A 406 -5.37 1.78 28.83
N ILE A 407 -4.44 1.16 28.11
CA ILE A 407 -3.47 1.87 27.24
C ILE A 407 -4.22 2.67 26.16
N ALA A 408 -5.20 2.05 25.48
CA ALA A 408 -6.04 2.73 24.48
C ALA A 408 -6.83 3.91 25.07
N ASN A 409 -7.25 3.82 26.35
CA ASN A 409 -7.93 4.92 27.05
C ASN A 409 -6.95 6.07 27.37
N ALA A 410 -5.69 5.72 27.68
CA ALA A 410 -4.64 6.70 27.90
C ALA A 410 -4.31 7.50 26.62
N THR A 411 -4.29 6.85 25.44
CA THR A 411 -3.97 7.50 24.16
C THR A 411 -4.88 8.69 23.84
N SER A 412 -4.29 9.75 23.27
CA SER A 412 -5.02 10.88 22.71
C SER A 412 -5.65 10.52 21.36
N PRO A 413 -6.88 10.99 21.06
CA PRO A 413 -7.51 10.86 19.74
C PRO A 413 -6.67 11.44 18.60
N ALA A 414 -6.90 10.96 17.38
CA ALA A 414 -6.19 11.45 16.19
C ALA A 414 -6.56 12.91 15.85
N GLU A 415 -7.79 13.31 16.16
CA GLU A 415 -8.32 14.67 15.98
C GLU A 415 -7.59 15.70 16.86
N GLU A 416 -7.12 15.29 18.05
CA GLU A 416 -6.39 16.13 19.00
C GLU A 416 -4.88 16.22 18.67
N ARG A 417 -4.42 15.50 17.65
CA ARG A 417 -3.01 15.32 17.29
C ARG A 417 -2.62 15.93 15.92
N GLN A 418 -3.44 16.80 15.36
CA GLN A 418 -3.15 17.44 14.07
C GLN A 418 -2.20 18.65 14.20
N ASP A 419 -2.21 19.35 15.34
CA ASP A 419 -1.38 20.53 15.57
C ASP A 419 0.00 20.16 16.16
N VAL A 420 0.99 20.01 15.28
CA VAL A 420 2.39 19.74 15.64
C VAL A 420 2.99 20.76 16.61
N THR A 421 2.50 22.01 16.61
CA THR A 421 3.03 23.06 17.49
C THR A 421 2.62 22.87 18.96
N VAL A 422 1.53 22.13 19.20
CA VAL A 422 1.06 21.73 20.53
C VAL A 422 1.67 20.40 20.96
N LEU A 423 1.90 19.49 20.02
CA LEU A 423 2.57 18.21 20.30
C LEU A 423 4.06 18.38 20.63
N TYR A 424 4.76 19.32 20.00
CA TYR A 424 6.20 19.48 20.20
C TYR A 424 6.56 20.00 21.61
N ASN A 425 6.85 19.09 22.55
CA ASN A 425 7.32 19.43 23.89
C ASN A 425 8.78 18.97 24.07
N LYS A 426 9.75 19.85 23.77
CA LYS A 426 11.17 19.56 23.98
C LYS A 426 11.60 19.79 25.43
N MET A 427 12.32 18.82 26.00
CA MET A 427 12.88 18.86 27.35
C MET A 427 14.18 18.05 27.44
N THR A 428 14.90 18.13 28.55
CA THR A 428 16.03 17.25 28.85
C THR A 428 15.57 15.90 29.42
N LEU A 429 16.43 14.87 29.37
CA LEU A 429 16.19 13.58 30.01
C LEU A 429 15.99 13.70 31.54
N ALA A 430 16.67 14.64 32.21
CA ALA A 430 16.43 14.96 33.62
C ALA A 430 15.01 15.50 33.87
N GLU A 431 14.53 16.40 33.02
CA GLU A 431 13.18 16.95 33.09
C GLU A 431 12.13 15.88 32.76
N LEU A 432 12.35 15.04 31.76
CA LEU A 432 11.51 13.87 31.44
C LEU A 432 11.34 12.96 32.66
N GLN A 433 12.46 12.58 33.29
CA GLN A 433 12.46 11.68 34.46
C GLN A 433 11.75 12.28 35.69
N SER A 434 11.82 13.59 35.88
CA SER A 434 11.16 14.29 36.98
C SER A 434 9.68 14.58 36.72
N THR A 435 9.29 14.75 35.45
CA THR A 435 7.90 15.05 35.03
C THR A 435 7.06 13.78 34.91
N PHE A 436 7.62 12.70 34.34
CA PHE A 436 6.90 11.46 34.04
C PHE A 436 7.58 10.28 34.74
N SER A 437 7.34 10.11 36.05
CA SER A 437 7.99 9.07 36.84
C SER A 437 7.52 7.64 36.55
N LEU A 438 6.35 7.46 35.91
CA LEU A 438 5.79 6.17 35.43
C LEU A 438 6.00 4.99 36.40
N ASN A 439 5.52 5.13 37.65
CA ASN A 439 5.67 4.13 38.71
C ASN A 439 7.13 3.71 39.02
N GLY A 440 8.08 4.64 38.88
CA GLY A 440 9.50 4.43 39.16
C GLY A 440 10.36 4.05 37.95
N PHE A 441 9.81 4.08 36.74
CA PHE A 441 10.51 3.79 35.49
C PHE A 441 11.77 4.64 35.30
N ASN A 442 12.88 3.99 34.99
CA ASN A 442 14.16 4.67 34.75
C ASN A 442 14.37 4.96 33.26
N TRP A 443 14.06 6.18 32.84
CA TRP A 443 14.20 6.63 31.45
C TRP A 443 15.65 6.57 30.96
N THR A 444 16.62 6.87 31.82
CA THR A 444 18.05 6.78 31.46
C THR A 444 18.45 5.34 31.16
N ARG A 445 18.00 4.37 31.98
CA ARG A 445 18.22 2.93 31.73
C ARG A 445 17.58 2.49 30.41
N PHE A 446 16.33 2.88 30.16
CA PHE A 446 15.62 2.55 28.92
C PHE A 446 16.33 3.11 27.68
N LEU A 447 16.57 4.44 27.63
CA LEU A 447 17.21 5.08 26.46
C LEU A 447 18.64 4.59 26.26
N GLN A 448 19.42 4.42 27.34
CA GLN A 448 20.77 3.88 27.24
C GLN A 448 20.77 2.41 26.78
N GLY A 449 19.78 1.62 27.20
CA GLY A 449 19.56 0.26 26.73
C GLY A 449 19.31 0.22 25.22
N VAL A 450 18.37 1.03 24.71
CA VAL A 450 18.08 1.14 23.26
C VAL A 450 19.33 1.55 22.48
N LEU A 451 20.02 2.61 22.92
CA LEU A 451 21.14 3.22 22.19
C LEU A 451 22.48 2.49 22.34
N SER A 452 22.60 1.58 23.32
CA SER A 452 23.78 0.70 23.47
C SER A 452 24.05 -0.13 22.21
N GLY A 453 22.99 -0.57 21.51
CA GLY A 453 23.06 -1.36 20.27
C GLY A 453 23.69 -0.62 19.08
N VAL A 454 23.93 0.69 19.21
CA VAL A 454 24.62 1.54 18.24
C VAL A 454 25.79 2.32 18.86
N SER A 455 26.21 1.97 20.08
CA SER A 455 27.34 2.59 20.81
C SER A 455 27.18 4.10 21.04
N ILE A 456 25.96 4.56 21.29
CA ILE A 456 25.69 5.95 21.70
C ILE A 456 25.45 5.98 23.22
N GLU A 457 26.18 6.85 23.92
CA GLU A 457 25.96 7.15 25.33
C GLU A 457 24.94 8.29 25.48
N VAL A 458 24.12 8.20 26.53
CA VAL A 458 23.06 9.15 26.87
C VAL A 458 23.39 9.80 28.21
N GLN A 459 23.31 11.13 28.28
CA GLN A 459 23.53 11.90 29.51
C GLN A 459 22.22 12.54 29.97
N LEU A 460 22.17 13.05 31.21
CA LEU A 460 20.94 13.64 31.78
C LEU A 460 20.50 14.92 31.05
N GLU A 461 21.43 15.57 30.36
CA GLU A 461 21.22 16.77 29.53
C GLU A 461 20.79 16.44 28.08
N GLU A 462 20.59 15.17 27.73
CA GLU A 462 20.10 14.77 26.39
C GLU A 462 18.74 15.42 26.11
N GLU A 463 18.61 16.12 24.99
CA GLU A 463 17.33 16.69 24.56
C GLU A 463 16.43 15.59 23.95
N VAL A 464 15.16 15.58 24.37
CA VAL A 464 14.11 14.70 23.87
C VAL A 464 12.87 15.53 23.52
N VAL A 465 12.07 15.08 22.56
CA VAL A 465 10.76 15.65 22.23
C VAL A 465 9.66 14.68 22.65
N VAL A 466 8.74 15.14 23.49
CA VAL A 466 7.58 14.37 23.95
C VAL A 466 6.35 14.82 23.17
N TYR A 467 5.80 13.96 22.32
CA TYR A 467 4.58 14.24 21.55
C TYR A 467 3.29 13.96 22.32
N SER A 468 3.31 13.05 23.31
CA SER A 468 2.12 12.67 24.08
C SER A 468 2.28 12.82 25.59
N SER A 469 2.53 14.03 26.07
CA SER A 469 2.52 14.33 27.52
C SER A 469 1.24 13.83 28.24
N PRO A 470 0.02 14.04 27.70
CA PRO A 470 -1.22 13.56 28.34
C PRO A 470 -1.37 12.02 28.39
N TYR A 471 -0.66 11.29 27.52
CA TYR A 471 -0.58 9.84 27.57
C TYR A 471 0.35 9.40 28.71
N LEU A 472 1.56 9.96 28.78
CA LEU A 472 2.55 9.63 29.81
C LEU A 472 2.05 9.95 31.22
N GLU A 473 1.31 11.04 31.41
CA GLU A 473 0.64 11.36 32.68
C GLU A 473 -0.30 10.23 33.15
N LYS A 474 -1.13 9.69 32.25
CA LYS A 474 -2.10 8.63 32.54
C LYS A 474 -1.43 7.26 32.71
N MET A 475 -0.32 7.01 32.02
CA MET A 475 0.37 5.72 32.06
C MET A 475 0.89 5.34 33.45
N ASN A 476 1.13 6.30 34.35
CA ASN A 476 1.48 5.99 35.74
C ASN A 476 0.38 5.17 36.46
N ASP A 477 -0.90 5.49 36.23
CA ASP A 477 -2.03 4.73 36.78
C ASP A 477 -2.12 3.33 36.12
N VAL A 478 -2.04 3.27 34.79
CA VAL A 478 -2.10 2.00 34.02
C VAL A 478 -1.02 1.01 34.49
N LEU A 479 0.23 1.46 34.61
CA LEU A 479 1.35 0.63 35.06
C LEU A 479 1.23 0.20 36.55
N SER A 480 0.43 0.90 37.36
CA SER A 480 0.19 0.54 38.76
C SER A 480 -0.93 -0.48 38.97
N ARG A 481 -1.87 -0.57 38.01
CA ARG A 481 -3.05 -1.45 38.10
C ARG A 481 -2.82 -2.88 37.59
N HIS A 482 -1.80 -3.10 36.75
CA HIS A 482 -1.55 -4.38 36.09
C HIS A 482 -0.32 -5.10 36.65
N SER A 483 -0.39 -6.43 36.74
CA SER A 483 0.72 -7.24 37.26
C SER A 483 1.90 -7.31 36.28
N VAL A 484 3.11 -7.56 36.79
CA VAL A 484 4.31 -7.81 35.98
C VAL A 484 4.07 -8.95 34.98
N ARG A 485 3.40 -10.03 35.43
CA ARG A 485 2.99 -11.16 34.58
C ARG A 485 2.07 -10.74 33.43
N THR A 486 1.04 -9.93 33.71
CA THR A 486 0.13 -9.39 32.70
C THR A 486 0.88 -8.49 31.71
N MET A 487 1.82 -7.67 32.21
CA MET A 487 2.66 -6.80 31.40
C MET A 487 3.56 -7.60 30.44
N GLN A 488 4.29 -8.60 30.92
CA GLN A 488 5.12 -9.45 30.07
C GLN A 488 4.30 -10.25 29.06
N ASN A 489 3.09 -10.72 29.44
CA ASN A 489 2.15 -11.35 28.51
C ASN A 489 1.77 -10.41 27.35
N TYR A 490 1.48 -9.14 27.64
CA TYR A 490 1.16 -8.12 26.64
C TYR A 490 2.37 -7.76 25.75
N LEU A 491 3.55 -7.51 26.35
CA LEU A 491 4.78 -7.20 25.62
C LEU A 491 5.17 -8.32 24.64
N THR A 492 5.04 -9.57 25.10
CA THR A 492 5.33 -10.75 24.27
C THR A 492 4.28 -10.93 23.18
N TRP A 493 3.00 -10.81 23.51
CA TRP A 493 1.92 -10.85 22.50
C TRP A 493 2.13 -9.82 21.38
N GLN A 494 2.50 -8.59 21.75
CA GLN A 494 2.77 -7.51 20.81
C GLN A 494 3.96 -7.80 19.88
N LEU A 495 4.96 -8.58 20.31
CA LEU A 495 6.00 -9.07 19.42
C LEU A 495 5.50 -10.24 18.53
N ILE A 496 4.71 -11.15 19.08
CA ILE A 496 4.21 -12.35 18.39
C ILE A 496 3.25 -12.00 17.25
N ILE A 497 2.30 -11.07 17.47
CA ILE A 497 1.21 -10.76 16.54
C ILE A 497 1.71 -10.41 15.12
N ASP A 498 2.83 -9.69 15.02
CA ASP A 498 3.43 -9.28 13.75
C ASP A 498 4.24 -10.41 13.07
N ARG A 499 4.54 -11.49 13.79
CA ARG A 499 5.36 -12.63 13.32
C ARG A 499 4.54 -13.85 12.92
N VAL A 500 3.26 -13.89 13.27
CA VAL A 500 2.30 -14.96 12.90
C VAL A 500 2.29 -15.25 11.39
N ASN A 501 2.42 -14.23 10.54
CA ASN A 501 2.44 -14.41 9.08
C ASN A 501 3.71 -15.09 8.55
N SER A 502 4.79 -15.14 9.35
CA SER A 502 6.10 -15.67 8.95
C SER A 502 6.34 -17.12 9.40
N LEU A 503 5.31 -17.76 9.96
CA LEU A 503 5.33 -19.13 10.50
C LEU A 503 4.53 -20.09 9.60
N SER A 504 4.37 -21.34 10.03
CA SER A 504 3.55 -22.34 9.36
C SER A 504 2.07 -21.94 9.23
N ARG A 505 1.35 -22.71 8.41
CA ARG A 505 -0.05 -22.45 8.07
C ARG A 505 -0.98 -22.38 9.29
N ARG A 506 -0.77 -23.21 10.33
CA ARG A 506 -1.65 -23.22 11.51
C ARG A 506 -1.66 -21.88 12.28
N PHE A 507 -0.55 -21.15 12.27
CA PHE A 507 -0.47 -19.80 12.84
C PHE A 507 -1.29 -18.78 12.02
N LYS A 508 -1.19 -18.84 10.69
CA LYS A 508 -1.99 -18.00 9.76
C LYS A 508 -3.49 -18.31 9.87
N ASP A 509 -3.85 -19.59 9.96
CA ASP A 509 -5.24 -20.03 10.14
C ASP A 509 -5.84 -19.53 11.47
N ALA A 510 -5.05 -19.47 12.56
CA ALA A 510 -5.47 -18.86 13.82
C ALA A 510 -5.80 -17.35 13.69
N ARG A 511 -5.12 -16.63 12.78
CA ARG A 511 -5.42 -15.21 12.46
C ARG A 511 -6.67 -15.03 11.61
N ALA A 512 -7.11 -16.05 10.86
CA ALA A 512 -8.09 -15.90 9.78
C ALA A 512 -9.44 -15.30 10.22
N ARG A 513 -9.94 -15.64 11.43
CA ARG A 513 -11.17 -15.05 11.98
C ARG A 513 -11.00 -13.55 12.28
N TYR A 514 -9.87 -13.16 12.87
CA TYR A 514 -9.56 -11.75 13.16
C TYR A 514 -9.41 -10.95 11.87
N ARG A 515 -8.58 -11.43 10.93
CA ARG A 515 -8.38 -10.84 9.60
C ARG A 515 -9.71 -10.62 8.87
N LYS A 516 -10.56 -11.65 8.80
CA LYS A 516 -11.87 -11.56 8.14
C LYS A 516 -12.81 -10.56 8.82
N THR A 517 -12.85 -10.51 10.14
CA THR A 517 -13.75 -9.61 10.88
C THR A 517 -13.31 -8.13 10.76
N LEU A 518 -12.01 -7.90 10.59
CA LEU A 518 -11.43 -6.56 10.46
C LEU A 518 -11.42 -6.03 9.01
N TYR A 519 -11.11 -6.88 8.04
CA TYR A 519 -10.86 -6.48 6.65
C TYR A 519 -11.87 -7.02 5.63
N GLY A 520 -12.73 -7.98 6.03
CA GLY A 520 -13.68 -8.64 5.14
C GLY A 520 -13.06 -9.70 4.20
N THR A 521 -11.75 -9.94 4.29
CA THR A 521 -11.01 -10.87 3.41
C THR A 521 -11.17 -12.32 3.87
N THR A 522 -11.59 -13.19 2.97
CA THR A 522 -11.92 -14.59 3.28
C THR A 522 -10.74 -15.54 3.05
N VAL A 523 -9.79 -15.15 2.20
CA VAL A 523 -8.57 -15.88 1.87
C VAL A 523 -7.37 -14.96 2.07
N GLU A 524 -6.18 -15.49 2.35
CA GLU A 524 -4.92 -14.72 2.27
C GLU A 524 -4.54 -14.48 0.81
N ASP A 525 -3.68 -13.49 0.56
CA ASP A 525 -3.08 -13.29 -0.76
C ASP A 525 -2.22 -14.50 -1.17
N ALA A 526 -1.88 -14.56 -2.46
CA ALA A 526 -0.96 -15.59 -2.95
C ALA A 526 0.42 -15.39 -2.30
N TRP A 527 0.98 -16.44 -1.70
CA TRP A 527 2.22 -16.40 -0.90
C TRP A 527 3.37 -15.60 -1.52
N TRP A 528 3.54 -15.69 -2.84
CA TRP A 528 4.56 -14.94 -3.57
C TRP A 528 4.37 -13.42 -3.51
N ARG A 529 3.14 -12.89 -3.38
CA ARG A 529 2.86 -11.46 -3.22
C ARG A 529 3.37 -10.96 -1.88
N ASP A 530 3.14 -11.71 -0.80
CA ASP A 530 3.65 -11.37 0.52
C ASP A 530 5.19 -11.38 0.53
N CYS A 531 5.81 -12.37 -0.12
CA CYS A 531 7.26 -12.41 -0.30
C CYS A 531 7.79 -11.24 -1.15
N VAL A 532 7.12 -10.87 -2.25
CA VAL A 532 7.48 -9.71 -3.07
C VAL A 532 7.39 -8.41 -2.25
N ARG A 533 6.26 -8.17 -1.57
CA ARG A 533 6.01 -6.98 -0.74
C ARG A 533 7.05 -6.87 0.38
N TYR A 534 7.37 -7.99 1.02
CA TYR A 534 8.35 -8.03 2.11
C TYR A 534 9.77 -7.66 1.64
N VAL A 535 10.23 -8.22 0.52
CA VAL A 535 11.54 -7.88 -0.06
C VAL A 535 11.55 -6.44 -0.58
N GLN A 536 10.44 -5.98 -1.17
CA GLN A 536 10.24 -4.59 -1.60
C GLN A 536 10.36 -3.60 -0.43
N SER A 537 9.77 -3.90 0.74
CA SER A 537 9.84 -3.01 1.90
C SER A 537 11.21 -3.00 2.58
N SER A 538 11.84 -4.18 2.77
CA SER A 538 13.13 -4.24 3.47
C SER A 538 14.34 -3.93 2.57
N MET A 539 14.19 -3.98 1.24
CA MET A 539 15.28 -3.72 0.27
C MET A 539 14.86 -2.77 -0.86
N GLU A 540 14.18 -1.69 -0.51
CA GLU A 540 13.51 -0.75 -1.43
C GLU A 540 14.39 -0.22 -2.58
N ASN A 541 15.69 0.03 -2.35
CA ASN A 541 16.60 0.54 -3.37
C ASN A 541 17.11 -0.58 -4.31
N ALA A 542 17.34 -1.79 -3.78
CA ALA A 542 17.74 -2.94 -4.61
C ALA A 542 16.59 -3.41 -5.51
N VAL A 543 15.39 -3.52 -4.94
CA VAL A 543 14.16 -3.84 -5.68
C VAL A 543 13.76 -2.69 -6.62
N GLY A 544 13.94 -1.44 -6.19
CA GLY A 544 13.76 -0.26 -7.02
C GLY A 544 14.65 -0.25 -8.27
N ALA A 545 15.92 -0.65 -8.15
CA ALA A 545 16.83 -0.76 -9.29
C ALA A 545 16.34 -1.78 -10.33
N LEU A 546 15.91 -2.97 -9.88
CA LEU A 546 15.33 -4.00 -10.75
C LEU A 546 14.05 -3.52 -11.45
N TYR A 547 13.12 -2.92 -10.70
CA TYR A 547 11.85 -2.41 -11.25
C TYR A 547 12.05 -1.33 -12.31
N VAL A 548 12.94 -0.38 -12.04
CA VAL A 548 13.21 0.75 -12.93
C VAL A 548 13.93 0.30 -14.21
N LYS A 549 14.88 -0.65 -14.11
CA LYS A 549 15.57 -1.28 -15.26
C LYS A 549 14.58 -1.92 -16.24
N GLU A 550 13.50 -2.52 -15.72
CA GLU A 550 12.47 -3.21 -16.52
C GLU A 550 11.39 -2.26 -17.08
N THR A 551 10.93 -1.27 -16.28
CA THR A 551 9.67 -0.55 -16.59
C THR A 551 9.82 0.93 -16.97
N PHE A 552 10.91 1.60 -16.58
CA PHE A 552 10.91 3.06 -16.55
C PHE A 552 11.77 3.69 -17.66
N ALA A 553 11.11 4.27 -18.66
CA ALA A 553 11.79 5.02 -19.71
C ALA A 553 12.34 6.36 -19.18
N GLY A 554 13.67 6.53 -19.23
CA GLY A 554 14.37 7.67 -18.61
C GLY A 554 13.91 9.07 -19.05
N GLU A 555 13.37 9.23 -20.27
CA GLU A 555 12.80 10.51 -20.72
C GLU A 555 11.59 10.99 -19.89
N SER A 556 10.89 10.07 -19.21
CA SER A 556 9.74 10.40 -18.36
C SER A 556 10.12 11.33 -17.21
N LYS A 557 11.33 11.21 -16.66
CA LYS A 557 11.86 12.05 -15.57
C LYS A 557 11.84 13.53 -15.94
N GLN A 558 12.25 13.86 -17.18
CA GLN A 558 12.30 15.24 -17.68
C GLN A 558 10.91 15.84 -17.95
N MET A 559 9.94 15.00 -18.37
CA MET A 559 8.57 15.45 -18.63
C MET A 559 7.81 15.75 -17.34
N VAL A 560 7.97 14.89 -16.33
CA VAL A 560 7.37 15.09 -15.01
C VAL A 560 7.96 16.32 -14.32
N SER A 561 9.28 16.56 -14.41
CA SER A 561 9.92 17.80 -13.93
C SER A 561 9.30 19.07 -14.59
N ASN A 562 9.00 19.01 -15.90
CA ASN A 562 8.33 20.11 -16.60
C ASN A 562 6.88 20.31 -16.11
N LEU A 563 6.15 19.22 -15.82
CA LEU A 563 4.81 19.31 -15.20
C LEU A 563 4.88 19.92 -13.80
N ILE A 564 5.84 19.51 -12.96
CA ILE A 564 6.07 20.09 -11.62
C ILE A 564 6.33 21.59 -11.72
N SER A 565 7.25 22.02 -12.59
CA SER A 565 7.54 23.45 -12.79
C SER A 565 6.30 24.25 -13.22
N LYS A 566 5.44 23.70 -14.09
CA LYS A 566 4.17 24.37 -14.50
C LYS A 566 3.16 24.47 -13.36
N ILE A 567 3.08 23.45 -12.51
CA ILE A 567 2.10 23.40 -11.41
C ILE A 567 2.58 24.26 -10.24
N GLN A 568 3.88 24.28 -9.96
CA GLN A 568 4.52 25.23 -9.02
C GLN A 568 4.31 26.69 -9.46
N GLN A 569 4.43 27.00 -10.75
CA GLN A 569 4.10 28.33 -11.29
C GLN A 569 2.60 28.65 -11.13
N ALA A 570 1.71 27.69 -11.42
CA ALA A 570 0.27 27.86 -11.20
C ALA A 570 -0.07 28.06 -9.71
N TYR A 571 0.62 27.39 -8.80
CA TYR A 571 0.52 27.60 -7.35
C TYR A 571 0.90 29.04 -6.97
N VAL A 572 2.10 29.48 -7.36
CA VAL A 572 2.61 30.83 -7.02
C VAL A 572 1.69 31.94 -7.52
N GLU A 573 1.18 31.84 -8.75
CA GLU A 573 0.22 32.81 -9.28
C GLU A 573 -1.16 32.74 -8.62
N THR A 574 -1.49 31.63 -7.98
CA THR A 574 -2.76 31.49 -7.25
C THR A 574 -2.70 32.22 -5.92
N LEU A 575 -1.53 32.34 -5.28
CA LEU A 575 -1.33 33.16 -4.08
C LEU A 575 -1.80 34.61 -4.29
N GLU A 576 -1.56 35.19 -5.47
CA GLU A 576 -2.02 36.55 -5.79
C GLU A 576 -3.55 36.68 -5.78
N GLU A 577 -4.30 35.63 -6.17
CA GLU A 577 -5.77 35.59 -6.15
C GLU A 577 -6.37 35.44 -4.75
N LEU A 578 -5.59 35.01 -3.75
CA LEU A 578 -6.10 34.73 -2.41
C LEU A 578 -6.34 36.02 -1.63
N ASN A 579 -7.60 36.40 -1.47
CA ASN A 579 -7.99 37.62 -0.73
C ASN A 579 -7.92 37.46 0.80
N TRP A 580 -7.78 36.22 1.30
CA TRP A 580 -7.77 35.91 2.74
C TRP A 580 -6.36 35.98 3.37
N MET A 581 -5.31 36.14 2.56
CA MET A 581 -3.90 36.13 2.98
C MET A 581 -3.26 37.50 2.74
N ASP A 582 -2.50 38.01 3.70
CA ASP A 582 -1.77 39.28 3.57
C ASP A 582 -0.51 39.16 2.69
N ALA A 583 -0.03 40.29 2.16
CA ALA A 583 1.09 40.31 1.22
C ALA A 583 2.43 39.78 1.79
N ALA A 584 2.68 39.91 3.10
CA ALA A 584 3.91 39.40 3.72
C ALA A 584 3.86 37.88 3.85
N SER A 585 2.70 37.34 4.25
CA SER A 585 2.45 35.90 4.33
C SER A 585 2.45 35.26 2.93
N LYS A 586 1.88 35.92 1.91
CA LYS A 586 1.97 35.50 0.49
C LYS A 586 3.41 35.40 0.00
N GLU A 587 4.24 36.39 0.28
CA GLU A 587 5.66 36.38 -0.11
C GLU A 587 6.41 35.21 0.54
N LYS A 588 6.12 34.91 1.82
CA LYS A 588 6.69 33.72 2.49
C LYS A 588 6.18 32.41 1.93
N ALA A 589 4.90 32.32 1.56
CA ALA A 589 4.36 31.16 0.87
C ALA A 589 5.01 30.95 -0.51
N ARG A 590 5.29 32.04 -1.23
CA ARG A 590 6.04 32.04 -2.50
C ARG A 590 7.48 31.58 -2.32
N GLU A 591 8.20 32.10 -1.32
CA GLU A 591 9.55 31.65 -0.94
C GLU A 591 9.57 30.14 -0.67
N LYS A 592 8.64 29.63 0.13
CA LYS A 592 8.54 28.19 0.44
C LYS A 592 8.22 27.36 -0.79
N ALA A 593 7.24 27.77 -1.60
CA ALA A 593 6.80 27.01 -2.78
C ALA A 593 7.91 26.87 -3.82
N MET A 594 8.70 27.94 -4.02
CA MET A 594 9.86 27.94 -4.92
C MET A 594 11.07 27.18 -4.37
N ALA A 595 11.11 26.90 -3.06
CA ALA A 595 12.15 26.12 -2.41
C ALA A 595 11.87 24.61 -2.33
N ILE A 596 10.67 24.16 -2.76
CA ILE A 596 10.31 22.74 -2.76
C ILE A 596 11.29 21.94 -3.63
N LYS A 597 11.88 20.89 -3.04
CA LYS A 597 12.76 19.94 -3.75
C LYS A 597 11.96 18.84 -4.43
N GLU A 598 12.22 18.57 -5.71
CA GLU A 598 11.58 17.48 -6.46
C GLU A 598 12.45 16.21 -6.56
N HIS A 599 11.85 15.05 -6.37
CA HIS A 599 12.45 13.73 -6.59
C HIS A 599 11.53 12.87 -7.46
N ILE A 600 12.06 12.38 -8.59
CA ILE A 600 11.25 11.87 -9.70
C ILE A 600 11.81 10.53 -10.20
N GLY A 601 10.96 9.50 -10.21
CA GLY A 601 11.29 8.15 -10.64
C GLY A 601 12.09 7.38 -9.59
N TYR A 602 13.39 7.68 -9.50
CA TYR A 602 14.34 6.96 -8.66
C TYR A 602 15.59 7.79 -8.34
N PRO A 603 16.30 7.48 -7.23
CA PRO A 603 17.60 8.05 -6.91
C PRO A 603 18.68 7.50 -7.86
N ASP A 604 19.41 8.38 -8.57
CA ASP A 604 20.23 7.98 -9.72
C ASP A 604 21.34 6.96 -9.40
N HIS A 605 21.80 6.88 -8.16
CA HIS A 605 22.88 5.98 -7.74
C HIS A 605 22.52 4.49 -7.79
N ILE A 606 21.22 4.13 -7.78
CA ILE A 606 20.81 2.71 -7.75
C ILE A 606 21.01 2.00 -9.11
N LEU A 607 21.02 2.75 -10.21
CA LEU A 607 21.33 2.25 -11.56
C LEU A 607 22.79 2.45 -11.98
N GLN A 608 23.62 3.06 -11.13
CA GLN A 608 25.03 3.29 -11.44
C GLN A 608 25.85 2.05 -11.05
N GLU A 609 26.14 1.19 -12.02
CA GLU A 609 26.86 -0.08 -11.77
C GLU A 609 28.27 0.10 -11.17
N SER A 610 28.94 1.22 -11.44
CA SER A 610 30.23 1.58 -10.83
C SER A 610 30.10 2.20 -9.43
N ASN A 611 28.89 2.54 -8.99
CA ASN A 611 28.63 3.15 -7.69
C ASN A 611 28.34 2.07 -6.64
N GLN A 612 29.17 2.00 -5.61
CA GLN A 612 29.09 1.00 -4.54
C GLN A 612 28.04 1.34 -3.46
N LYS A 613 27.42 2.53 -3.48
CA LYS A 613 26.47 2.97 -2.42
C LYS A 613 25.34 1.96 -2.18
N LEU A 614 24.82 1.33 -3.25
CA LEU A 614 23.75 0.34 -3.14
C LEU A 614 24.21 -0.95 -2.44
N ASP A 615 25.38 -1.49 -2.79
CA ASP A 615 25.92 -2.69 -2.14
C ASP A 615 26.34 -2.40 -0.69
N GLN A 616 26.86 -1.19 -0.43
CA GLN A 616 27.21 -0.72 0.92
C GLN A 616 26.00 -0.56 1.84
N GLU A 617 24.83 -0.17 1.31
CA GLU A 617 23.59 -0.04 2.09
C GLU A 617 23.12 -1.37 2.71
N TYR A 618 23.41 -2.49 2.04
CA TYR A 618 23.01 -3.83 2.48
C TYR A 618 24.21 -4.73 2.85
N ALA A 619 25.41 -4.16 2.99
CA ALA A 619 26.64 -4.92 3.18
C ALA A 619 26.66 -5.76 4.47
N HIS A 620 26.05 -5.26 5.54
CA HIS A 620 25.99 -5.90 6.86
C HIS A 620 24.92 -6.99 7.00
N LEU A 621 24.03 -7.14 6.02
CA LEU A 621 22.98 -8.18 6.00
C LEU A 621 23.54 -9.48 5.39
N ASN A 622 23.24 -10.62 6.02
CA ASN A 622 23.72 -11.94 5.61
C ASN A 622 22.60 -12.99 5.66
N PHE A 623 21.62 -12.84 4.76
CA PHE A 623 20.47 -13.73 4.66
C PHE A 623 20.83 -15.18 4.29
N SER A 624 20.04 -16.11 4.80
CA SER A 624 20.06 -17.53 4.42
C SER A 624 18.80 -17.90 3.63
N GLU A 625 18.94 -18.74 2.60
CA GLU A 625 17.79 -19.33 1.89
C GLU A 625 16.98 -20.29 2.77
N GLU A 626 17.53 -20.73 3.89
CA GLU A 626 16.91 -21.73 4.78
C GLU A 626 16.24 -21.12 6.03
N HIS A 627 16.42 -19.83 6.30
CA HIS A 627 16.08 -19.22 7.60
C HIS A 627 15.28 -17.91 7.45
N TYR A 628 14.11 -18.00 6.80
CA TYR A 628 13.27 -16.83 6.54
C TYR A 628 12.90 -16.02 7.80
N PHE A 629 12.54 -16.71 8.89
CA PHE A 629 12.17 -16.03 10.14
C PHE A 629 13.36 -15.26 10.73
N GLU A 630 14.54 -15.86 10.72
CA GLU A 630 15.77 -15.20 11.19
C GLU A 630 16.19 -14.05 10.27
N ASN A 631 16.03 -14.16 8.95
CA ASN A 631 16.23 -13.05 8.01
C ASN A 631 15.33 -11.85 8.36
N ILE A 632 14.08 -12.10 8.81
CA ILE A 632 13.18 -11.04 9.28
C ILE A 632 13.72 -10.37 10.55
N LEU A 633 14.18 -11.15 11.52
CA LEU A 633 14.79 -10.61 12.74
C LEU A 633 16.07 -9.81 12.46
N GLU A 634 16.85 -10.23 11.45
CA GLU A 634 18.04 -9.51 10.99
C GLU A 634 17.68 -8.17 10.34
N ASN A 635 16.66 -8.14 9.47
CA ASN A 635 16.13 -6.90 8.89
C ASN A 635 15.63 -5.92 9.95
N LEU A 636 14.80 -6.38 10.90
CA LEU A 636 14.29 -5.53 11.99
C LEU A 636 15.43 -4.95 12.84
N ARG A 637 16.45 -5.75 13.16
CA ARG A 637 17.64 -5.28 13.88
C ARG A 637 18.42 -4.24 13.08
N SER A 638 18.59 -4.50 11.77
CA SER A 638 19.26 -3.58 10.85
C SER A 638 18.51 -2.25 10.73
N GLU A 639 17.19 -2.27 10.57
CA GLU A 639 16.31 -1.10 10.50
C GLU A 639 16.37 -0.29 11.81
N ALA A 640 16.26 -0.94 12.97
CA ALA A 640 16.44 -0.30 14.27
C ALA A 640 17.83 0.37 14.39
N GLN A 641 18.92 -0.33 14.08
CA GLN A 641 20.27 0.23 14.13
C GLN A 641 20.48 1.37 13.12
N LYS A 642 19.93 1.27 11.90
CA LYS A 642 19.97 2.33 10.87
C LYS A 642 19.21 3.57 11.33
N SER A 643 18.08 3.41 12.02
CA SER A 643 17.33 4.54 12.57
C SER A 643 18.02 5.17 13.77
N LEU A 644 18.56 4.37 14.70
CA LEU A 644 19.14 4.88 15.95
C LEU A 644 20.49 5.59 15.74
N LYS A 645 21.33 5.12 14.79
CA LYS A 645 22.61 5.78 14.45
C LYS A 645 22.44 7.24 14.03
N LYS A 646 21.33 7.58 13.37
CA LYS A 646 21.01 8.93 12.91
C LYS A 646 21.10 10.00 14.00
N LEU A 647 20.91 9.63 15.27
CA LEU A 647 20.89 10.56 16.40
C LEU A 647 22.15 11.44 16.52
N ARG A 648 23.30 10.96 16.01
CA ARG A 648 24.56 11.71 15.97
C ARG A 648 25.05 12.00 14.54
N GLU A 649 24.23 11.73 13.54
CA GLU A 649 24.50 12.02 12.13
C GLU A 649 23.72 13.28 11.69
N PRO A 650 24.28 14.12 10.81
CA PRO A 650 23.54 15.22 10.20
C PRO A 650 22.42 14.68 9.30
N VAL A 651 21.35 15.47 9.13
CA VAL A 651 20.30 15.15 8.16
C VAL A 651 20.86 15.35 6.74
N ASP A 652 20.94 14.27 5.96
CA ASP A 652 21.16 14.34 4.50
C ASP A 652 19.87 14.89 3.85
N PRO A 653 19.88 16.11 3.29
CA PRO A 653 18.67 16.76 2.78
C PRO A 653 18.32 16.33 1.34
N ASP A 654 19.10 15.47 0.71
CA ASP A 654 18.86 14.90 -0.63
C ASP A 654 18.56 13.38 -0.56
N LEU A 655 18.44 12.84 0.65
CA LEU A 655 17.92 11.50 0.89
C LEU A 655 16.45 11.39 0.44
N TRP A 656 16.14 10.29 -0.27
CA TRP A 656 14.78 9.92 -0.64
C TRP A 656 14.07 9.31 0.57
N ILE A 657 12.83 9.73 0.81
CA ILE A 657 11.98 9.19 1.90
C ILE A 657 11.30 7.85 1.56
N ILE A 658 11.40 7.39 0.30
CA ILE A 658 10.76 6.16 -0.19
C ILE A 658 11.47 5.63 -1.45
N GLY A 659 11.47 4.32 -1.65
CA GLY A 659 12.01 3.66 -2.85
C GLY A 659 11.17 3.84 -4.12
N ALA A 660 11.79 3.50 -5.26
CA ALA A 660 11.24 3.76 -6.60
C ALA A 660 10.04 2.87 -7.01
N ALA A 661 9.98 1.64 -6.48
CA ALA A 661 8.97 0.65 -6.84
C ALA A 661 7.67 0.81 -6.02
N VAL A 662 7.10 2.02 -5.96
CA VAL A 662 5.93 2.34 -5.13
C VAL A 662 4.85 3.05 -5.95
N VAL A 663 3.59 2.62 -5.81
CA VAL A 663 2.42 3.30 -6.40
C VAL A 663 1.80 4.23 -5.35
N ASN A 664 2.46 5.37 -5.17
CA ASN A 664 2.00 6.52 -4.36
C ASN A 664 2.82 7.78 -4.73
N ALA A 665 2.54 8.92 -4.10
CA ALA A 665 3.41 10.08 -4.02
C ALA A 665 3.44 10.61 -2.57
N PHE A 666 4.38 11.51 -2.24
CA PHE A 666 4.60 11.96 -0.86
C PHE A 666 5.22 13.37 -0.77
N TYR A 667 4.85 14.13 0.27
CA TYR A 667 5.53 15.33 0.76
C TYR A 667 6.21 15.07 2.11
N SER A 668 7.35 15.73 2.36
CA SER A 668 8.04 15.73 3.65
C SER A 668 8.23 17.16 4.19
N PRO A 669 7.57 17.52 5.31
CA PRO A 669 7.67 18.87 5.90
C PRO A 669 9.10 19.26 6.29
N ASN A 670 9.80 18.41 7.05
CA ASN A 670 11.15 18.71 7.53
C ASN A 670 12.23 18.78 6.44
N ARG A 671 11.87 18.44 5.18
CA ARG A 671 12.77 18.43 4.01
C ARG A 671 12.32 19.39 2.92
N ASN A 672 11.12 19.97 3.06
CA ASN A 672 10.38 20.69 2.03
C ASN A 672 10.47 19.99 0.66
N GLN A 673 10.17 18.68 0.62
CA GLN A 673 10.49 17.77 -0.50
C GLN A 673 9.24 17.04 -0.98
N ILE A 674 9.06 16.93 -2.31
CA ILE A 674 8.03 16.12 -2.97
C ILE A 674 8.67 14.95 -3.73
N VAL A 675 8.09 13.75 -3.61
CA VAL A 675 8.63 12.52 -4.21
C VAL A 675 7.56 11.79 -5.04
N PHE A 676 7.91 11.51 -6.31
CA PHE A 676 7.10 10.75 -7.26
C PHE A 676 7.86 9.50 -7.72
N PRO A 677 7.75 8.37 -7.01
CA PRO A 677 8.36 7.10 -7.39
C PRO A 677 7.97 6.63 -8.81
N ALA A 678 8.85 5.86 -9.45
CA ALA A 678 8.60 5.30 -10.78
C ALA A 678 7.29 4.49 -10.88
N GLY A 679 6.85 3.88 -9.77
CA GLY A 679 5.60 3.12 -9.70
C GLY A 679 4.32 3.93 -9.93
N ILE A 680 4.24 5.23 -9.61
CA ILE A 680 3.05 6.05 -9.93
C ILE A 680 3.09 6.69 -11.32
N LEU A 681 4.26 6.75 -11.96
CA LEU A 681 4.49 7.43 -13.24
C LEU A 681 4.07 6.58 -14.46
N GLN A 682 2.85 6.05 -14.41
CA GLN A 682 2.23 5.20 -15.44
C GLN A 682 0.72 5.50 -15.58
N PRO A 683 0.03 5.02 -16.64
CA PRO A 683 -1.40 5.26 -16.81
C PRO A 683 -2.23 4.67 -15.66
N PRO A 684 -3.28 5.37 -15.18
CA PRO A 684 -3.91 6.55 -15.78
C PRO A 684 -3.29 7.90 -15.38
N PHE A 685 -2.32 7.92 -14.46
CA PHE A 685 -1.70 9.15 -13.96
C PHE A 685 -0.84 9.82 -15.03
N PHE A 686 0.11 9.10 -15.61
CA PHE A 686 1.07 9.64 -16.57
C PHE A 686 1.31 8.73 -17.77
N SER A 687 1.42 9.32 -18.95
CA SER A 687 2.11 8.73 -20.11
C SER A 687 2.62 9.84 -21.03
N LYS A 688 3.80 9.66 -21.60
CA LYS A 688 4.36 10.55 -22.64
C LYS A 688 3.44 10.63 -23.88
N GLN A 689 2.67 9.58 -24.14
CA GLN A 689 1.85 9.43 -25.35
C GLN A 689 0.36 9.71 -25.12
N GLN A 690 -0.10 9.86 -23.87
CA GLN A 690 -1.48 10.27 -23.58
C GLN A 690 -1.64 11.80 -23.64
N HIS A 691 -2.84 12.26 -23.95
CA HIS A 691 -3.19 13.68 -23.99
C HIS A 691 -2.84 14.41 -22.68
N GLN A 692 -2.38 15.65 -22.80
CA GLN A 692 -2.03 16.50 -21.67
C GLN A 692 -3.24 16.75 -20.76
N ALA A 693 -4.46 16.86 -21.30
CA ALA A 693 -5.67 16.90 -20.47
C ALA A 693 -5.75 15.73 -19.47
N LEU A 694 -5.33 14.52 -19.87
CA LEU A 694 -5.27 13.35 -19.00
C LEU A 694 -4.07 13.41 -18.05
N ASN A 695 -2.87 13.78 -18.53
CA ASN A 695 -1.69 13.93 -17.68
C ASN A 695 -1.91 14.96 -16.56
N PHE A 696 -2.46 16.13 -16.87
CA PHE A 696 -2.77 17.14 -15.86
C PHE A 696 -3.90 16.69 -14.92
N GLY A 697 -4.96 16.05 -15.43
CA GLY A 697 -6.02 15.50 -14.57
C GLY A 697 -5.59 14.30 -13.71
N GLY A 698 -4.52 13.61 -14.12
CA GLY A 698 -3.91 12.48 -13.43
C GLY A 698 -2.72 12.91 -12.56
N ILE A 699 -1.50 12.71 -13.06
CA ILE A 699 -0.27 13.03 -12.31
C ILE A 699 -0.15 14.52 -11.97
N GLY A 700 -0.74 15.42 -12.77
CA GLY A 700 -0.73 16.85 -12.47
C GLY A 700 -1.51 17.20 -11.20
N MET A 701 -2.68 16.57 -10.99
CA MET A 701 -3.42 16.74 -9.74
C MET A 701 -2.62 16.19 -8.55
N VAL A 702 -1.99 15.01 -8.70
CA VAL A 702 -1.12 14.42 -7.66
C VAL A 702 0.07 15.35 -7.36
N ILE A 703 0.70 15.94 -8.36
CA ILE A 703 1.79 16.93 -8.16
C ILE A 703 1.29 18.15 -7.38
N GLY A 704 0.12 18.69 -7.74
CA GLY A 704 -0.46 19.81 -7.00
C GLY A 704 -0.88 19.45 -5.57
N HIS A 705 -1.31 18.20 -5.35
CA HIS A 705 -1.62 17.66 -4.03
C HIS A 705 -0.37 17.64 -3.14
N GLU A 706 0.75 17.05 -3.61
CA GLU A 706 2.03 17.06 -2.85
C GLU A 706 2.60 18.47 -2.62
N ILE A 707 2.45 19.39 -3.58
CA ILE A 707 2.84 20.80 -3.38
C ILE A 707 1.96 21.44 -2.30
N THR A 708 0.66 21.14 -2.29
CA THR A 708 -0.30 21.71 -1.35
C THR A 708 -0.11 21.19 0.08
N HIS A 709 0.40 19.96 0.27
CA HIS A 709 0.83 19.48 1.60
C HIS A 709 1.90 20.36 2.25
N GLY A 710 2.69 21.12 1.47
CA GLY A 710 3.57 22.17 2.02
C GLY A 710 2.84 23.31 2.73
N PHE A 711 1.51 23.37 2.61
CA PHE A 711 0.66 24.49 3.02
C PHE A 711 -0.71 24.04 3.57
N ASP A 712 -0.88 22.76 3.88
CA ASP A 712 -2.05 22.28 4.62
C ASP A 712 -1.98 22.68 6.11
N ASP A 713 -2.90 22.19 6.93
CA ASP A 713 -2.97 22.56 8.36
C ASP A 713 -1.76 22.11 9.18
N ASN A 714 -1.00 21.12 8.70
CA ASN A 714 0.25 20.63 9.27
C ASN A 714 1.47 21.31 8.61
N GLY A 715 1.63 21.15 7.31
CA GLY A 715 2.81 21.58 6.55
C GLY A 715 3.01 23.08 6.54
N ARG A 716 1.95 23.90 6.68
CA ARG A 716 2.07 25.37 6.81
C ARG A 716 2.93 25.80 8.01
N ASN A 717 3.08 24.96 9.03
CA ASN A 717 3.85 25.30 10.24
C ASN A 717 5.37 25.18 10.05
N PHE A 718 5.81 24.61 8.92
CA PHE A 718 7.23 24.46 8.57
C PHE A 718 7.63 25.50 7.54
N ASP A 719 8.81 26.10 7.69
CA ASP A 719 9.38 27.09 6.77
C ASP A 719 9.89 26.47 5.45
N LYS A 720 10.61 27.27 4.65
CA LYS A 720 11.19 26.84 3.37
C LYS A 720 12.34 25.83 3.50
N ASP A 721 12.99 25.78 4.66
CA ASP A 721 14.14 24.92 4.95
C ASP A 721 13.73 23.66 5.74
N GLY A 722 12.47 23.60 6.20
CA GLY A 722 11.89 22.47 6.92
C GLY A 722 11.86 22.63 8.44
N ASN A 723 12.05 23.85 8.98
CA ASN A 723 11.97 24.10 10.41
C ASN A 723 10.56 24.56 10.79
N MET A 724 10.00 24.00 11.86
CA MET A 724 8.75 24.41 12.48
C MET A 724 8.91 25.82 13.05
N LEU A 725 8.31 26.79 12.37
CA LEU A 725 8.44 28.22 12.63
C LEU A 725 7.15 28.91 12.23
N ASN A 726 6.61 29.78 13.08
CA ASN A 726 5.49 30.62 12.65
C ASN A 726 5.99 31.74 11.72
N TRP A 727 5.88 31.51 10.40
CA TRP A 727 6.21 32.48 9.35
C TRP A 727 4.99 33.23 8.80
N TRP A 728 3.82 33.06 9.41
CA TRP A 728 2.56 33.71 9.02
C TRP A 728 2.24 34.88 9.96
N SER A 729 1.49 35.87 9.47
CA SER A 729 0.83 36.81 10.37
C SER A 729 -0.37 36.14 11.07
N ASN A 730 -0.74 36.63 12.26
CA ASN A 730 -1.96 36.19 12.94
C ASN A 730 -3.21 36.34 12.07
N TYR A 731 -3.30 37.42 11.28
CA TYR A 731 -4.40 37.66 10.34
C TYR A 731 -4.52 36.50 9.33
N SER A 732 -3.43 36.15 8.65
CA SER A 732 -3.45 35.07 7.66
C SER A 732 -3.67 33.69 8.30
N ALA A 733 -3.14 33.45 9.51
CA ALA A 733 -3.34 32.18 10.23
C ALA A 733 -4.79 31.99 10.72
N GLU A 734 -5.44 33.04 11.23
CA GLU A 734 -6.85 33.03 11.59
C GLU A 734 -7.73 32.80 10.36
N HIS A 735 -7.48 33.52 9.26
CA HIS A 735 -8.26 33.37 8.03
C HIS A 735 -8.05 32.01 7.34
N PHE A 736 -6.87 31.41 7.43
CA PHE A 736 -6.67 30.02 6.99
C PHE A 736 -7.56 29.05 7.76
N LYS A 737 -7.65 29.21 9.08
CA LYS A 737 -8.54 28.39 9.93
C LYS A 737 -10.02 28.60 9.56
N GLU A 738 -10.43 29.81 9.24
CA GLU A 738 -11.78 30.09 8.73
C GLU A 738 -12.05 29.39 7.39
N GLN A 739 -11.13 29.46 6.42
CA GLN A 739 -11.30 28.79 5.13
C GLN A 739 -11.30 27.26 5.26
N SER A 740 -10.39 26.69 6.07
CA SER A 740 -10.28 25.24 6.24
C SER A 740 -11.45 24.66 7.04
N GLN A 741 -12.02 25.42 7.99
CA GLN A 741 -13.23 25.05 8.72
C GLN A 741 -14.44 24.77 7.82
N CYS A 742 -14.51 25.39 6.64
CA CYS A 742 -15.50 25.06 5.61
C CYS A 742 -15.35 23.59 5.15
N MET A 743 -14.12 23.14 4.86
CA MET A 743 -13.87 21.75 4.44
C MET A 743 -14.13 20.76 5.57
N VAL A 744 -13.76 21.09 6.82
CA VAL A 744 -14.13 20.28 7.99
C VAL A 744 -15.64 20.04 8.05
N GLN A 745 -16.45 21.08 7.82
CA GLN A 745 -17.91 20.97 7.81
C GLN A 745 -18.44 20.22 6.57
N GLN A 746 -17.89 20.49 5.39
CA GLN A 746 -18.30 19.83 4.14
C GLN A 746 -18.07 18.31 4.23
N TYR A 747 -16.84 17.89 4.55
CA TYR A 747 -16.49 16.47 4.61
C TYR A 747 -17.10 15.79 5.85
N GLY A 748 -17.22 16.49 6.97
CA GLY A 748 -17.95 16.04 8.16
C GLY A 748 -19.44 15.72 7.93
N ASN A 749 -20.02 16.21 6.83
CA ASN A 749 -21.39 15.90 6.40
C ASN A 749 -21.49 14.73 5.41
N PHE A 750 -20.38 14.15 4.93
CA PHE A 750 -20.43 12.96 4.07
C PHE A 750 -20.71 11.69 4.88
N ASN A 751 -21.93 11.17 4.72
CA ASN A 751 -22.38 9.93 5.37
C ASN A 751 -22.00 8.69 4.56
N TRP A 752 -21.06 7.88 5.07
CA TRP A 752 -20.54 6.72 4.36
C TRP A 752 -21.29 5.44 4.70
N LYS A 753 -22.21 5.04 3.82
CA LYS A 753 -23.08 3.86 3.98
C LYS A 753 -22.31 2.55 4.20
N LEU A 754 -21.14 2.38 3.56
CA LEU A 754 -20.31 1.17 3.72
C LEU A 754 -19.75 1.04 5.15
N ALA A 755 -19.42 2.15 5.80
CA ALA A 755 -18.99 2.19 7.19
C ALA A 755 -20.16 2.18 8.21
N GLY A 756 -21.30 1.60 7.83
CA GLY A 756 -22.52 1.56 8.65
C GLY A 756 -23.29 2.88 8.74
N GLY A 757 -23.03 3.83 7.84
CA GLY A 757 -23.63 5.17 7.90
C GLY A 757 -22.96 6.08 8.93
N GLN A 758 -21.69 5.86 9.24
CA GLN A 758 -20.85 6.83 9.94
C GLN A 758 -20.50 8.00 9.02
N ASN A 759 -20.31 9.19 9.58
CA ASN A 759 -19.79 10.33 8.83
C ASN A 759 -18.26 10.27 8.76
N VAL A 760 -17.69 10.78 7.66
CA VAL A 760 -16.23 10.98 7.53
C VAL A 760 -15.78 12.02 8.58
N SER A 761 -14.61 11.82 9.20
CA SER A 761 -14.04 12.84 10.09
C SER A 761 -13.47 13.98 9.26
N GLY A 762 -14.17 15.12 9.21
CA GLY A 762 -13.69 16.32 8.52
C GLY A 762 -12.44 16.95 9.14
N ILE A 763 -12.09 16.59 10.39
CA ILE A 763 -10.86 17.02 11.08
C ILE A 763 -9.71 16.11 10.67
N SER A 764 -9.85 14.80 10.88
CA SER A 764 -8.77 13.82 10.63
C SER A 764 -8.43 13.64 9.15
N THR A 765 -9.30 14.15 8.27
CA THR A 765 -9.07 14.18 6.82
C THR A 765 -8.74 15.56 6.26
N LEU A 766 -8.55 16.58 7.11
CA LEU A 766 -8.47 17.98 6.68
C LEU A 766 -7.30 18.23 5.71
N GLY A 767 -6.08 17.83 6.06
CA GLY A 767 -4.90 18.05 5.23
C GLY A 767 -5.04 17.45 3.83
N GLU A 768 -5.46 16.19 3.76
CA GLU A 768 -5.76 15.48 2.51
C GLU A 768 -6.84 16.16 1.67
N ASN A 769 -7.91 16.64 2.32
CA ASN A 769 -9.00 17.34 1.65
C ASN A 769 -8.55 18.70 1.10
N ILE A 770 -7.69 19.43 1.83
CA ILE A 770 -7.06 20.68 1.39
C ILE A 770 -6.16 20.39 0.19
N ALA A 771 -5.33 19.35 0.28
CA ALA A 771 -4.39 18.95 -0.77
C ALA A 771 -5.09 18.52 -2.06
N ASP A 772 -6.17 17.72 -1.98
CA ASP A 772 -7.02 17.38 -3.14
C ASP A 772 -7.63 18.63 -3.80
N ASN A 773 -8.18 19.53 -2.99
CA ASN A 773 -8.87 20.73 -3.47
C ASN A 773 -7.89 21.74 -4.11
N GLY A 774 -6.71 21.93 -3.52
CA GLY A 774 -5.65 22.75 -4.11
C GLY A 774 -5.08 22.11 -5.37
N GLY A 775 -4.73 20.82 -5.30
CA GLY A 775 -4.06 20.10 -6.38
C GLY A 775 -4.87 20.07 -7.68
N VAL A 776 -6.18 19.78 -7.61
CA VAL A 776 -7.03 19.78 -8.81
C VAL A 776 -7.17 21.17 -9.45
N ARG A 777 -7.19 22.24 -8.64
CA ARG A 777 -7.25 23.63 -9.14
C ARG A 777 -5.95 24.05 -9.83
N GLN A 778 -4.81 23.78 -9.18
CA GLN A 778 -3.48 24.13 -9.69
C GLN A 778 -3.18 23.37 -10.98
N ALA A 779 -3.49 22.07 -11.03
CA ALA A 779 -3.34 21.24 -12.22
C ALA A 779 -4.22 21.73 -13.38
N TYR A 780 -5.47 22.13 -13.12
CA TYR A 780 -6.36 22.68 -14.15
C TYR A 780 -5.88 24.05 -14.67
N LYS A 781 -5.42 24.94 -13.77
CA LYS A 781 -4.82 26.24 -14.15
C LYS A 781 -3.55 26.06 -15.00
N ALA A 782 -2.69 25.10 -14.62
CA ALA A 782 -1.51 24.73 -15.40
C ALA A 782 -1.87 24.11 -16.77
N TYR A 783 -2.94 23.31 -16.83
CA TYR A 783 -3.47 22.76 -18.09
C TYR A 783 -4.00 23.85 -19.04
N LEU A 784 -4.82 24.79 -18.56
CA LEU A 784 -5.32 25.88 -19.41
C LEU A 784 -4.18 26.71 -20.00
N LYS A 785 -3.17 27.06 -19.19
CA LYS A 785 -1.95 27.73 -19.66
C LYS A 785 -1.16 26.92 -20.68
N TRP A 786 -1.15 25.60 -20.53
CA TRP A 786 -0.53 24.73 -21.53
C TRP A 786 -1.29 24.82 -22.86
N VAL A 787 -2.63 24.84 -22.84
CA VAL A 787 -3.46 25.04 -24.04
C VAL A 787 -3.24 26.42 -24.65
N ASP A 788 -3.17 27.49 -23.85
CA ASP A 788 -2.93 28.86 -24.35
C ASP A 788 -1.60 28.99 -25.12
N ILE A 789 -0.60 28.18 -24.75
CA ILE A 789 0.74 28.18 -25.37
C ILE A 789 0.83 27.21 -26.57
N ASN A 790 0.20 26.03 -26.49
CA ASN A 790 0.41 24.93 -27.43
C ASN A 790 -0.78 24.69 -28.39
N GLY A 791 -1.93 25.31 -28.13
CA GLY A 791 -3.20 25.03 -28.79
C GLY A 791 -3.97 23.86 -28.17
N GLU A 792 -5.18 23.61 -28.66
CA GLU A 792 -5.98 22.44 -28.26
C GLU A 792 -5.44 21.14 -28.88
N GLU A 793 -5.53 20.05 -28.13
CA GLU A 793 -5.21 18.70 -28.61
C GLU A 793 -6.33 18.14 -29.51
N PRO A 794 -6.07 17.16 -30.40
CA PRO A 794 -7.12 16.48 -31.15
C PRO A 794 -8.04 15.65 -30.25
N ARG A 795 -9.33 15.54 -30.57
CA ARG A 795 -10.32 14.83 -29.73
C ARG A 795 -9.98 13.35 -29.55
N LEU A 796 -10.41 12.77 -28.43
CA LEU A 796 -10.34 11.32 -28.23
C LEU A 796 -11.45 10.58 -29.03
N PRO A 797 -11.14 9.41 -29.61
CA PRO A 797 -12.08 8.67 -30.45
C PRO A 797 -13.23 8.07 -29.62
N GLY A 798 -14.47 8.29 -30.05
CA GLY A 798 -15.66 7.73 -29.39
C GLY A 798 -16.14 8.48 -28.13
N LEU A 799 -15.46 9.56 -27.75
CA LEU A 799 -15.85 10.47 -26.67
C LEU A 799 -16.31 11.80 -27.27
N ASP A 800 -17.60 12.10 -27.16
CA ASP A 800 -18.16 13.41 -27.51
C ASP A 800 -18.01 14.34 -26.30
N MET A 801 -16.76 14.72 -26.02
CA MET A 801 -16.34 15.52 -24.87
C MET A 801 -15.19 16.45 -25.28
N ASP A 802 -15.16 17.64 -24.68
CA ASP A 802 -14.00 18.53 -24.80
C ASP A 802 -12.87 18.13 -23.82
N HIS A 803 -11.69 18.73 -23.99
CA HIS A 803 -10.55 18.39 -23.17
C HIS A 803 -10.64 18.87 -21.71
N LYS A 804 -11.49 19.87 -21.39
CA LYS A 804 -11.76 20.29 -20.01
C LYS A 804 -12.61 19.24 -19.29
N GLN A 805 -13.60 18.69 -19.99
CA GLN A 805 -14.38 17.55 -19.51
C GLN A 805 -13.52 16.30 -19.32
N LEU A 806 -12.59 16.03 -20.25
CA LEU A 806 -11.64 14.90 -20.15
C LEU A 806 -10.66 15.04 -18.98
N PHE A 807 -10.20 16.26 -18.64
CA PHE A 807 -9.40 16.51 -17.45
C PHE A 807 -10.12 16.03 -16.18
N PHE A 808 -11.36 16.49 -15.96
CA PHE A 808 -12.14 16.10 -14.78
C PHE A 808 -12.53 14.63 -14.78
N LEU A 809 -12.79 14.05 -15.96
CA LEU A 809 -13.08 12.62 -16.09
C LEU A 809 -11.84 11.76 -15.76
N ASN A 810 -10.62 12.17 -16.14
CA ASN A 810 -9.41 11.45 -15.74
C ASN A 810 -9.15 11.59 -14.24
N PHE A 811 -9.30 12.80 -13.69
CA PHE A 811 -9.22 13.07 -12.24
C PHE A 811 -10.14 12.15 -11.45
N ALA A 812 -11.43 12.06 -11.81
CA ALA A 812 -12.35 11.19 -11.10
C ALA A 812 -12.00 9.70 -11.29
N GLN A 813 -11.48 9.32 -12.46
CA GLN A 813 -11.13 7.93 -12.75
C GLN A 813 -9.86 7.42 -12.06
N VAL A 814 -8.93 8.26 -11.59
CA VAL A 814 -7.81 7.75 -10.76
C VAL A 814 -8.30 7.19 -9.43
N TRP A 815 -9.46 7.64 -8.98
CA TRP A 815 -10.09 7.25 -7.72
C TRP A 815 -11.15 6.15 -7.87
N CYS A 816 -11.36 5.55 -9.06
CA CYS A 816 -12.33 4.44 -9.16
C CYS A 816 -11.92 3.27 -8.25
N GLY A 817 -12.80 2.92 -7.31
CA GLY A 817 -12.60 1.84 -6.36
C GLY A 817 -13.81 1.53 -5.49
N ALA A 818 -13.77 0.36 -4.84
CA ALA A 818 -14.77 -0.17 -3.93
C ALA A 818 -14.13 -0.73 -2.65
N TYR A 819 -14.85 -0.68 -1.54
CA TYR A 819 -14.41 -1.12 -0.21
C TYR A 819 -15.33 -2.22 0.32
N ARG A 820 -14.80 -3.19 1.07
CA ARG A 820 -15.61 -4.09 1.90
C ARG A 820 -16.17 -3.32 3.12
N PRO A 821 -17.39 -3.59 3.60
CA PRO A 821 -17.97 -2.87 4.74
C PRO A 821 -17.12 -2.92 6.02
N GLU A 822 -16.48 -4.06 6.29
CA GLU A 822 -15.56 -4.26 7.41
C GLU A 822 -14.39 -3.28 7.32
N TYR A 823 -13.75 -3.21 6.14
CA TYR A 823 -12.64 -2.30 5.90
C TYR A 823 -13.06 -0.83 5.85
N ALA A 824 -14.26 -0.50 5.34
CA ALA A 824 -14.80 0.85 5.42
C ALA A 824 -15.01 1.31 6.88
N SER A 825 -15.47 0.40 7.75
CA SER A 825 -15.58 0.65 9.20
C SER A 825 -14.22 0.82 9.91
N GLN A 826 -13.14 0.32 9.31
CA GLN A 826 -11.77 0.43 9.81
C GLN A 826 -11.07 1.69 9.27
N SER A 827 -11.14 1.92 7.95
CA SER A 827 -10.44 3.03 7.30
C SER A 827 -11.02 4.39 7.71
N ILE A 828 -12.34 4.49 7.95
CA ILE A 828 -12.96 5.74 8.45
C ILE A 828 -12.44 6.21 9.82
N LYS A 829 -11.68 5.35 10.54
CA LYS A 829 -11.06 5.64 11.84
C LYS A 829 -9.53 5.73 11.81
N THR A 830 -8.89 5.45 10.68
CA THR A 830 -7.43 5.26 10.60
C THR A 830 -6.77 5.85 9.36
N ASP A 831 -7.53 6.03 8.28
CA ASP A 831 -7.05 6.64 7.04
C ASP A 831 -7.22 8.15 7.17
N SER A 832 -6.13 8.91 6.97
CA SER A 832 -6.19 10.38 6.86
C SER A 832 -6.89 10.81 5.57
N HIS A 833 -7.02 9.91 4.59
CA HIS A 833 -7.69 10.25 3.35
C HIS A 833 -9.21 10.08 3.47
N SER A 834 -9.96 11.04 2.90
CA SER A 834 -11.36 10.81 2.60
C SER A 834 -11.55 9.56 1.73
N PRO A 835 -12.64 8.79 1.89
CA PRO A 835 -12.98 7.69 0.99
C PRO A 835 -13.00 8.13 -0.48
N LEU A 836 -12.61 7.25 -1.39
CA LEU A 836 -12.42 7.53 -2.83
C LEU A 836 -13.56 8.32 -3.49
N GLU A 837 -14.83 7.99 -3.20
CA GLU A 837 -15.98 8.74 -3.70
C GLU A 837 -15.93 10.21 -3.26
N TYR A 838 -15.64 10.49 -1.98
CA TYR A 838 -15.68 11.84 -1.42
C TYR A 838 -14.47 12.69 -1.79
N ARG A 839 -13.30 12.11 -2.07
CA ARG A 839 -12.17 12.82 -2.71
C ARG A 839 -12.59 13.44 -4.06
N VAL A 840 -13.36 12.69 -4.85
CA VAL A 840 -13.94 13.20 -6.11
C VAL A 840 -15.07 14.19 -5.86
N LEU A 841 -16.06 13.84 -5.04
CA LEU A 841 -17.26 14.66 -4.87
C LEU A 841 -16.95 16.00 -4.19
N GLY A 842 -16.22 16.00 -3.07
CA GLY A 842 -15.92 17.21 -2.30
C GLY A 842 -15.09 18.22 -3.10
N SER A 843 -14.04 17.75 -3.77
CA SER A 843 -13.17 18.57 -4.60
C SER A 843 -13.88 19.22 -5.79
N LEU A 844 -14.75 18.47 -6.49
CA LEU A 844 -15.45 18.99 -7.68
C LEU A 844 -16.66 19.86 -7.31
N GLN A 845 -17.34 19.58 -6.19
CA GLN A 845 -18.37 20.48 -5.63
C GLN A 845 -17.82 21.91 -5.44
N ASN A 846 -16.61 22.00 -4.91
CA ASN A 846 -15.93 23.27 -4.63
C ASN A 846 -15.41 24.00 -5.88
N PHE A 847 -15.32 23.33 -7.04
CA PHE A 847 -14.62 23.86 -8.20
C PHE A 847 -15.58 24.37 -9.28
N GLU A 848 -15.64 25.70 -9.47
CA GLU A 848 -16.53 26.32 -10.46
C GLU A 848 -16.24 25.86 -11.89
N ALA A 849 -14.96 25.75 -12.27
CA ALA A 849 -14.59 25.32 -13.63
C ALA A 849 -15.09 23.90 -14.00
N PHE A 850 -15.28 23.02 -13.00
CA PHE A 850 -15.96 21.74 -13.21
C PHE A 850 -17.44 21.94 -13.53
N SER A 851 -18.11 22.80 -12.77
CA SER A 851 -19.52 23.14 -12.96
C SER A 851 -19.78 23.82 -14.30
N GLU A 852 -18.85 24.67 -14.76
CA GLU A 852 -18.86 25.26 -16.10
C GLU A 852 -18.69 24.18 -17.20
N ALA A 853 -17.66 23.34 -17.09
CA ALA A 853 -17.34 22.31 -18.09
C ALA A 853 -18.46 21.28 -18.28
N TYR A 854 -19.22 20.97 -17.22
CA TYR A 854 -20.37 20.04 -17.27
C TYR A 854 -21.74 20.75 -17.25
N GLN A 855 -21.77 22.09 -17.37
CA GLN A 855 -22.99 22.91 -17.39
C GLN A 855 -23.96 22.65 -16.22
N CYS A 856 -23.39 22.42 -15.03
CA CYS A 856 -24.13 22.07 -13.83
C CYS A 856 -24.90 23.27 -13.26
N GLN A 857 -26.22 23.13 -13.18
CA GLN A 857 -27.10 24.15 -12.63
C GLN A 857 -26.73 24.46 -11.16
N ARG A 858 -26.70 25.74 -10.81
CA ARG A 858 -26.46 26.20 -9.43
C ARG A 858 -27.50 25.58 -8.48
N GLY A 859 -27.04 25.05 -7.35
CA GLY A 859 -27.84 24.29 -6.38
C GLY A 859 -28.01 22.80 -6.70
N SER A 860 -27.48 22.30 -7.84
CA SER A 860 -27.35 20.85 -8.05
C SER A 860 -26.32 20.24 -7.09
N ARG A 861 -26.38 18.92 -6.87
CA ARG A 861 -25.52 18.24 -5.89
C ARG A 861 -24.02 18.43 -6.16
N MET A 862 -23.62 18.58 -7.42
CA MET A 862 -22.23 18.87 -7.81
C MET A 862 -21.93 20.35 -8.08
N ASN A 863 -22.93 21.24 -7.97
CA ASN A 863 -22.72 22.69 -7.98
C ASN A 863 -23.46 23.36 -6.80
N PRO A 864 -23.04 23.10 -5.54
CA PRO A 864 -23.60 23.74 -4.36
C PRO A 864 -23.32 25.26 -4.38
N GLU A 865 -24.19 26.05 -3.75
CA GLU A 865 -23.99 27.51 -3.69
C GLU A 865 -22.81 27.93 -2.81
N GLN A 866 -22.52 27.16 -1.77
CA GLN A 866 -21.35 27.32 -0.91
C GLN A 866 -20.25 26.39 -1.39
N LYS A 867 -19.05 26.93 -1.58
CA LYS A 867 -17.86 26.24 -2.10
C LYS A 867 -16.68 26.60 -1.23
N CYS A 868 -15.99 25.61 -0.69
CA CYS A 868 -14.80 25.82 0.11
C CYS A 868 -13.58 26.09 -0.79
N ARG A 869 -12.73 27.04 -0.40
CA ARG A 869 -11.42 27.29 -1.04
C ARG A 869 -10.42 27.75 0.00
N VAL A 870 -9.33 27.02 0.13
CA VAL A 870 -8.12 27.48 0.83
C VAL A 870 -7.16 28.00 -0.23
N TRP A 871 -6.54 27.08 -0.99
CA TRP A 871 -5.66 27.36 -2.12
C TRP A 871 -6.43 27.42 -3.46
#